data_AF-Q8LPA6-F1
#
_entry.id   AF-Q8LPA6-F1
#
_cell.length_a   1.000
_cell.length_b   1.000
_cell.length_c   1.000
_cell.angle_alpha   90.00
_cell.angle_beta   90.00
_cell.angle_gamma   90.00
#
_symmetry.space_group_name_H-M   'P 1'
#
loop_
_entity.id
_entity.type
_entity.pdbx_description
1 polymer ?
#
loop_
_entity_poly.entity_id
_entity_poly.type
_entity_poly.pdbx_seq_one_letter_code
_entity_poly.pdbx_strand_id
1 'polypeptide(L)'
;MQRSGLRLASSRSAPIWKVGDVVLHGAAAEDNAQTRLVFSKDTKDFLSELNRQFAYEVVELSKHRKGLHESIRRTLPSGQVELPTLAGANDPNWKVAPTPEVLQKRRVEITGPANDAKMVINMLNSGADACMIDLEDAMAPSGKNVVEGHFNIYKAARGELVYEQPLGDGKFKRYQIGQTPSTLMVRVRGLHMKEVHATAAHVGPVPATLFDIGVHLANNGKYLQDHGLGPFLYIPKLHSGVEAEVLEKVLAYCEKQLQLTENGTKVTTLIETLPAIFQTEEIAYALKNRIVGQNCGRWDWLASRNYYLSGQKEAIHPDREYLGMEQSFNKAYSQRVCQTAKKRGFHAMGGMSAFIPVSGDQAKTAEAIQKVVVDKALEIENGHDGAWVAHPGMVEAVLDQFKKAFGDAPHQKSSSKSVDAKISTKDIIEVPKDLQDASKRTEKGLRQNISVALQYMGHYLQGNGAAGINNMMEDLATFEMSRHHIRSWVDSKVEITFADGSKKPLTWEVVEKILAEEAKALSASGLPIETAQEVLWRGLQEYPEYISRISGDYVNPEFGRGLVIGDRVLRPLQNTGGQLTPEFKSIKFDDDLVRSLLGCRPSISGGAEMVKHRGRFLNRLLQSGTCYKYMGCASGLAAAAVVHGGQGLVGPYCGGWQINAMGLEESRPDTLWVKPEDPGNLALKLNNFLGLQDKIQMVDTIHQLQALRSLPQGQFREGLRALQSQVNTYSDFHDISILADLEQGYGDVKYTRYGVTKAIQNGISMLHIEDQGPKKRCGHLGDKELDTFDHAIEIMTAANYAAQEVLGPEQAKENLCRFVFRTDALSATRIVYSKAVEDPSHIDHKYIDWDRGFCPDGRYLWLKKDTNPATGNPYGLDQSIDRASEMVRRGLASFVWMETPDAEVRIAQAFLEGVNERLKNTGRQALGLYNFSPSFIWDKNYYPDAKKLALQVATFAQDNLISRVQSGAISHEQAMSELKQFLDTNGDKVRGDHLFTTQNLERLYSHAMDHCRTANGWSGDITKANDLISQQFASNLKFRLQREIERTQQGGYNPVHHMSNIVVGQRIKHFSSALEKIGFMAQLITLPQFHTEAERGYSVARAYQQQGIEGYVQHVQRVEEHLPSGYTFLGHQKAVGTGVEAQLYENLFAKASAILHDSTEKHFH
;
A
#
# COMPACT_ATOMS: atom_id res chain seq x y z
N MET A 1 27.69 34.76 36.21
CA MET A 1 26.31 34.33 36.53
C MET A 1 25.72 33.61 35.32
N GLN A 2 24.98 32.55 35.61
CA GLN A 2 24.39 31.52 34.74
C GLN A 2 23.12 31.94 33.98
N ARG A 3 22.73 31.08 33.01
CA ARG A 3 21.38 30.80 32.42
C ARG A 3 20.88 31.84 31.39
N SER A 4 20.34 31.49 30.23
CA SER A 4 19.85 30.22 29.66
C SER A 4 19.92 30.30 28.13
N GLY A 5 20.75 29.45 27.53
CA GLY A 5 20.88 29.33 26.08
C GLY A 5 19.74 28.50 25.49
N LEU A 6 18.77 29.18 24.88
CA LEU A 6 17.86 28.61 23.89
C LEU A 6 18.19 29.30 22.56
N ARG A 7 19.12 28.72 21.80
CA ARG A 7 19.28 29.05 20.38
C ARG A 7 18.11 28.39 19.66
N LEU A 8 17.19 29.19 19.15
CA LEU A 8 16.21 28.78 18.15
C LEU A 8 16.99 28.26 16.94
N ALA A 9 16.98 26.94 16.73
CA ALA A 9 17.48 26.34 15.51
C ALA A 9 16.54 26.74 14.37
N SER A 10 17.02 27.62 13.49
CA SER A 10 16.40 27.86 12.18
C SER A 10 16.26 26.52 11.47
N SER A 11 15.04 26.15 11.10
CA SER A 11 14.82 24.95 10.29
C SER A 11 15.53 25.15 8.94
N ARG A 12 16.59 24.37 8.72
CA ARG A 12 17.26 24.23 7.43
C ARG A 12 16.48 23.21 6.62
N SER A 13 16.46 23.39 5.31
CA SER A 13 16.11 22.32 4.40
C SER A 13 16.96 21.09 4.71
N ALA A 14 16.36 19.94 5.07
CA ALA A 14 17.09 18.68 5.02
C ALA A 14 17.70 18.57 3.60
N PRO A 15 19.01 18.41 3.49
CA PRO A 15 19.61 18.41 2.16
C PRO A 15 19.17 17.17 1.38
N ILE A 16 19.16 17.30 0.05
CA ILE A 16 18.89 16.19 -0.87
C ILE A 16 20.01 16.17 -1.91
N TRP A 17 20.52 14.99 -2.20
CA TRP A 17 21.55 14.82 -3.21
C TRP A 17 21.26 13.61 -4.10
N LYS A 18 21.12 13.82 -5.41
CA LYS A 18 20.84 12.76 -6.40
C LYS A 18 22.14 12.25 -7.03
N VAL A 19 22.37 10.94 -6.99
CA VAL A 19 23.46 10.27 -7.72
C VAL A 19 22.92 9.09 -8.52
N GLY A 20 23.01 9.20 -9.85
CA GLY A 20 22.41 8.20 -10.74
C GLY A 20 20.93 7.99 -10.39
N ASP A 21 20.59 6.76 -9.99
CA ASP A 21 19.23 6.36 -9.60
C ASP A 21 19.01 6.39 -8.08
N VAL A 22 20.06 6.61 -7.27
CA VAL A 22 19.99 6.68 -5.81
C VAL A 22 19.93 8.13 -5.35
N VAL A 23 18.98 8.43 -4.47
CA VAL A 23 18.79 9.75 -3.86
C VAL A 23 19.12 9.65 -2.38
N LEU A 24 20.10 10.44 -1.92
CA LEU A 24 20.42 10.60 -0.50
C LEU A 24 19.59 11.73 0.11
N HIS A 25 19.15 11.55 1.35
CA HIS A 25 18.27 12.46 2.08
C HIS A 25 18.83 12.80 3.47
N GLY A 26 18.36 13.90 4.06
CA GLY A 26 18.66 14.23 5.47
C GLY A 26 20.15 14.45 5.72
N ALA A 27 20.64 13.97 6.86
CA ALA A 27 22.05 14.08 7.23
C ALA A 27 23.02 13.49 6.17
N ALA A 28 22.60 12.44 5.45
CA ALA A 28 23.40 11.80 4.40
C ALA A 28 23.60 12.67 3.15
N ALA A 29 22.81 13.73 3.00
CA ALA A 29 22.92 14.67 1.90
C ALA A 29 23.53 16.03 2.33
N GLU A 30 23.81 16.23 3.63
CA GLU A 30 24.34 17.50 4.13
C GLU A 30 25.64 17.87 3.46
N ASP A 31 25.71 19.05 2.85
CA ASP A 31 26.91 19.49 2.16
C ASP A 31 27.95 20.04 3.16
N ASN A 32 28.48 19.15 3.99
CA ASN A 32 29.49 19.42 5.00
C ASN A 32 30.75 18.56 4.76
N ALA A 33 31.84 18.89 5.45
CA ALA A 33 33.13 18.22 5.25
C ALA A 33 33.07 16.71 5.55
N GLN A 34 32.26 16.26 6.51
CA GLN A 34 32.13 14.85 6.87
C GLN A 34 31.38 14.09 5.76
N THR A 35 30.24 14.60 5.33
CA THR A 35 29.41 13.97 4.30
C THR A 35 30.08 13.97 2.93
N ARG A 36 30.81 15.04 2.55
CA ARG A 36 31.62 15.05 1.31
C ARG A 36 32.72 13.99 1.32
N LEU A 37 33.26 13.68 2.49
CA LEU A 37 34.30 12.67 2.66
C LEU A 37 33.70 11.26 2.59
N VAL A 38 32.58 11.02 3.28
CA VAL A 38 31.91 9.71 3.31
C VAL A 38 31.23 9.41 1.97
N PHE A 39 30.59 10.39 1.36
CA PHE A 39 29.89 10.24 0.08
C PHE A 39 30.59 11.09 -0.98
N SER A 40 31.83 10.70 -1.28
CA SER A 40 32.56 11.20 -2.44
C SER A 40 31.80 10.86 -3.73
N LYS A 41 32.13 11.52 -4.84
CA LYS A 41 31.50 11.23 -6.13
C LYS A 41 31.61 9.74 -6.48
N ASP A 42 32.81 9.16 -6.34
CA ASP A 42 33.08 7.76 -6.68
C ASP A 42 32.29 6.80 -5.78
N THR A 43 32.22 7.10 -4.47
CA THR A 43 31.42 6.32 -3.51
C THR A 43 29.95 6.29 -3.91
N LYS A 44 29.41 7.45 -4.29
CA LYS A 44 28.01 7.58 -4.67
C LYS A 44 27.70 6.89 -6.00
N ASP A 45 28.56 7.05 -7.01
CA ASP A 45 28.42 6.40 -8.31
C ASP A 45 28.45 4.87 -8.14
N PHE A 46 29.36 4.37 -7.30
CA PHE A 46 29.42 2.95 -6.95
C PHE A 46 28.16 2.46 -6.22
N LEU A 47 27.63 3.23 -5.26
CA LEU A 47 26.39 2.88 -4.57
C LEU A 47 25.20 2.80 -5.54
N SER A 48 25.11 3.72 -6.50
CA SER A 48 24.04 3.68 -7.51
C SER A 48 24.10 2.39 -8.32
N GLU A 49 25.29 1.99 -8.75
CA GLU A 49 25.48 0.79 -9.55
C GLU A 49 25.24 -0.49 -8.71
N LEU A 50 25.78 -0.56 -7.50
CA LEU A 50 25.59 -1.71 -6.60
C LEU A 50 24.09 -1.97 -6.33
N ASN A 51 23.33 -0.90 -6.11
CA ASN A 51 21.88 -1.01 -5.90
C ASN A 51 21.14 -1.48 -7.15
N ARG A 52 21.49 -0.95 -8.32
CA ARG A 52 20.88 -1.39 -9.59
C ARG A 52 21.06 -2.89 -9.82
N GLN A 53 22.20 -3.45 -9.41
CA GLN A 53 22.49 -4.87 -9.59
C GLN A 53 21.78 -5.77 -8.57
N PHE A 54 21.78 -5.42 -7.28
CA PHE A 54 21.41 -6.38 -6.22
C PHE A 54 20.23 -5.97 -5.34
N ALA A 55 19.75 -4.73 -5.41
CA ALA A 55 18.73 -4.28 -4.46
C ALA A 55 17.43 -5.10 -4.56
N TYR A 56 17.02 -5.48 -5.76
CA TYR A 56 15.86 -6.35 -5.96
C TYR A 56 16.07 -7.75 -5.38
N GLU A 57 17.21 -8.39 -5.67
CA GLU A 57 17.53 -9.73 -5.17
C GLU A 57 17.55 -9.77 -3.63
N VAL A 58 18.13 -8.75 -2.98
CA VAL A 58 18.13 -8.65 -1.51
C VAL A 58 16.72 -8.41 -0.95
N VAL A 59 15.90 -7.57 -1.58
CA VAL A 59 14.50 -7.34 -1.15
C VAL A 59 13.67 -8.62 -1.26
N GLU A 60 13.88 -9.42 -2.31
CA GLU A 60 13.17 -10.69 -2.52
C GLU A 60 13.50 -11.76 -1.46
N LEU A 61 14.67 -11.68 -0.79
CA LEU A 61 15.01 -12.58 0.33
C LEU A 61 13.99 -12.49 1.49
N SER A 62 13.27 -11.37 1.64
CA SER A 62 12.19 -11.27 2.63
C SER A 62 11.06 -12.28 2.39
N LYS A 63 10.76 -12.62 1.12
CA LYS A 63 9.78 -13.66 0.78
C LYS A 63 10.31 -15.04 1.13
N HIS A 64 11.60 -15.28 0.89
CA HIS A 64 12.28 -16.52 1.27
C HIS A 64 12.21 -16.75 2.78
N ARG A 65 12.52 -15.72 3.60
CA ARG A 65 12.41 -15.78 5.07
C ARG A 65 11.00 -16.13 5.54
N LYS A 66 9.97 -15.59 4.90
CA LYS A 66 8.57 -15.90 5.25
C LYS A 66 8.25 -17.38 4.98
N GLY A 67 8.62 -17.89 3.81
CA GLY A 67 8.44 -19.31 3.48
C GLY A 67 9.22 -20.24 4.43
N LEU A 68 10.44 -19.83 4.79
CA LEU A 68 11.26 -20.53 5.77
C LEU A 68 10.62 -20.58 7.16
N HIS A 69 10.04 -19.47 7.61
CA HIS A 69 9.32 -19.38 8.88
C HIS A 69 8.13 -20.34 8.94
N GLU A 70 7.31 -20.35 7.90
CA GLU A 70 6.15 -21.25 7.79
C GLU A 70 6.57 -22.72 7.76
N SER A 71 7.62 -23.06 6.99
CA SER A 71 8.16 -24.41 6.89
C SER A 71 8.72 -24.92 8.22
N ILE A 72 9.57 -24.13 8.88
CA ILE A 72 10.16 -24.52 10.19
C ILE A 72 9.05 -24.71 11.23
N ARG A 73 8.09 -23.78 11.33
CA ARG A 73 6.99 -23.92 12.30
C ARG A 73 6.15 -25.18 12.06
N ARG A 74 6.02 -25.61 10.80
CA ARG A 74 5.29 -26.83 10.43
C ARG A 74 6.08 -28.10 10.78
N THR A 75 7.36 -28.15 10.45
CA THR A 75 8.13 -29.41 10.53
C THR A 75 8.76 -29.64 11.89
N LEU A 76 9.17 -28.58 12.58
CA LEU A 76 9.94 -28.67 13.82
C LEU A 76 9.26 -29.45 14.95
N PRO A 77 7.91 -29.42 15.13
CA PRO A 77 7.23 -30.27 16.10
C PRO A 77 7.46 -31.79 15.90
N SER A 78 7.79 -32.23 14.68
CA SER A 78 8.16 -33.63 14.38
C SER A 78 9.64 -33.95 14.65
N GLY A 79 10.42 -32.98 15.11
CA GLY A 79 11.88 -33.07 15.27
C GLY A 79 12.68 -32.86 13.97
N GLN A 80 12.00 -32.55 12.86
CA GLN A 80 12.61 -32.33 11.55
C GLN A 80 12.64 -30.83 11.18
N VAL A 81 13.66 -30.39 10.48
CA VAL A 81 13.77 -29.01 9.97
C VAL A 81 13.92 -29.06 8.47
N GLU A 82 12.91 -28.59 7.74
CA GLU A 82 12.98 -28.44 6.28
C GLU A 82 13.70 -27.14 5.95
N LEU A 83 14.87 -27.24 5.31
CA LEU A 83 15.72 -26.12 5.00
C LEU A 83 16.36 -26.25 3.61
N PRO A 84 16.68 -25.15 2.91
CA PRO A 84 17.36 -25.19 1.63
C PRO A 84 18.76 -25.82 1.75
N THR A 85 19.11 -26.76 0.89
CA THR A 85 20.46 -27.33 0.86
C THR A 85 21.29 -26.73 -0.28
N LEU A 86 22.57 -26.47 -0.05
CA LEU A 86 23.50 -26.04 -1.09
C LEU A 86 24.29 -27.24 -1.62
N ALA A 87 24.30 -27.41 -2.93
CA ALA A 87 25.05 -28.48 -3.58
C ALA A 87 26.54 -28.38 -3.23
N GLY A 88 27.11 -29.45 -2.69
CA GLY A 88 28.52 -29.52 -2.29
C GLY A 88 28.82 -29.11 -0.84
N ALA A 89 27.88 -28.50 -0.10
CA ALA A 89 28.09 -28.18 1.33
C ALA A 89 28.32 -29.44 2.17
N ASN A 90 27.70 -30.56 1.81
CA ASN A 90 27.86 -31.85 2.48
C ASN A 90 29.16 -32.60 2.14
N ASP A 91 29.98 -32.12 1.19
CA ASP A 91 31.26 -32.76 0.88
C ASP A 91 32.19 -32.68 2.11
N PRO A 92 32.69 -33.82 2.64
CA PRO A 92 33.57 -33.80 3.80
C PRO A 92 34.95 -33.17 3.52
N ASN A 93 35.35 -33.04 2.26
CA ASN A 93 36.72 -32.65 1.89
C ASN A 93 36.93 -31.14 1.73
N TRP A 94 35.86 -30.34 1.59
CA TRP A 94 36.03 -28.90 1.42
C TRP A 94 36.48 -28.22 2.72
N LYS A 95 37.35 -27.22 2.57
CA LYS A 95 37.85 -26.33 3.62
C LYS A 95 37.71 -24.88 3.16
N VAL A 96 37.70 -23.96 4.12
CA VAL A 96 37.71 -22.53 3.81
C VAL A 96 39.08 -22.07 3.32
N ALA A 97 39.13 -20.92 2.65
CA ALA A 97 40.38 -20.26 2.32
C ALA A 97 41.15 -19.86 3.60
N PRO A 98 42.50 -19.77 3.53
CA PRO A 98 43.32 -19.39 4.69
C PRO A 98 42.89 -18.05 5.32
N THR A 99 42.91 -18.00 6.65
CA THR A 99 42.70 -16.76 7.41
C THR A 99 43.93 -15.86 7.29
N PRO A 100 43.79 -14.54 7.01
CA PRO A 100 44.91 -13.60 7.02
C PRO A 100 45.61 -13.54 8.38
N GLU A 101 46.92 -13.25 8.38
CA GLU A 101 47.75 -13.24 9.61
C GLU A 101 47.19 -12.30 10.69
N VAL A 102 46.75 -11.10 10.30
CA VAL A 102 46.15 -10.09 11.17
C VAL A 102 44.84 -10.53 11.84
N LEU A 103 44.23 -11.61 11.36
CA LEU A 103 43.01 -12.23 11.91
C LEU A 103 43.27 -13.62 12.53
N GLN A 104 44.51 -14.09 12.62
CA GLN A 104 44.78 -15.36 13.31
C GLN A 104 44.55 -15.24 14.82
N LYS A 105 44.88 -14.08 15.38
CA LYS A 105 44.78 -13.84 16.81
C LYS A 105 43.52 -13.04 17.10
N ARG A 106 42.51 -13.69 17.67
CA ARG A 106 41.17 -13.10 17.92
C ARG A 106 40.60 -13.54 19.28
N ARG A 107 41.43 -13.62 20.32
CA ARG A 107 41.03 -14.23 21.61
C ARG A 107 40.05 -13.34 22.37
N VAL A 108 40.20 -12.03 22.25
CA VAL A 108 39.24 -11.04 22.75
C VAL A 108 38.94 -10.05 21.66
N GLU A 109 37.65 -9.82 21.42
CA GLU A 109 37.18 -8.73 20.57
C GLU A 109 36.27 -7.81 21.37
N ILE A 110 36.46 -6.51 21.18
CA ILE A 110 35.59 -5.51 21.78
C ILE A 110 34.59 -4.98 20.76
N THR A 111 33.34 -4.77 21.17
CA THR A 111 32.27 -4.29 20.28
C THR A 111 31.67 -2.98 20.77
N GLY A 112 31.23 -2.12 19.86
CA GLY A 112 30.51 -0.90 20.24
C GLY A 112 30.12 -0.02 19.05
N PRO A 113 29.35 1.06 19.31
CA PRO A 113 28.73 1.87 18.28
C PRO A 113 29.73 2.58 17.38
N ALA A 114 29.41 2.69 16.09
CA ALA A 114 30.22 3.42 15.13
C ALA A 114 30.11 4.95 15.28
N ASN A 115 28.97 5.48 15.72
CA ASN A 115 28.69 6.92 15.73
C ASN A 115 29.39 7.69 16.86
N ASP A 116 29.89 7.02 17.92
CA ASP A 116 30.62 7.68 19.01
C ASP A 116 32.15 7.57 18.80
N ALA A 117 32.76 8.68 18.38
CA ALA A 117 34.20 8.75 18.11
C ALA A 117 35.07 8.40 19.35
N LYS A 118 34.64 8.79 20.55
CA LYS A 118 35.38 8.50 21.79
C LYS A 118 35.35 7.00 22.08
N MET A 119 34.20 6.36 21.90
CA MET A 119 34.07 4.92 22.08
C MET A 119 34.92 4.17 21.05
N VAL A 120 34.86 4.54 19.76
CA VAL A 120 35.70 3.92 18.71
C VAL A 120 37.19 4.00 19.06
N ILE A 121 37.69 5.16 19.50
CA ILE A 121 39.09 5.33 19.93
C ILE A 121 39.42 4.43 21.13
N ASN A 122 38.56 4.41 22.16
CA ASN A 122 38.80 3.62 23.37
C ASN A 122 38.79 2.11 23.08
N MET A 123 37.95 1.66 22.15
CA MET A 123 37.90 0.27 21.73
C MET A 123 39.17 -0.15 20.99
N LEU A 124 39.62 0.67 20.03
CA LEU A 124 40.87 0.42 19.30
C LEU A 124 42.10 0.45 20.22
N ASN A 125 42.05 1.22 21.32
CA ASN A 125 43.12 1.31 22.31
C ASN A 125 42.94 0.33 23.50
N SER A 126 41.94 -0.54 23.47
CA SER A 126 41.55 -1.35 24.63
C SER A 126 42.52 -2.49 24.97
N GLY A 127 43.41 -2.84 24.04
CA GLY A 127 44.28 -4.02 24.14
C GLY A 127 43.60 -5.34 23.74
N ALA A 128 42.37 -5.28 23.23
CA ALA A 128 41.74 -6.43 22.57
C ALA A 128 42.51 -6.81 21.29
N ASP A 129 42.39 -8.07 20.86
CA ASP A 129 43.04 -8.52 19.63
C ASP A 129 42.33 -7.92 18.38
N ALA A 130 41.00 -7.77 18.44
CA ALA A 130 40.20 -7.09 17.41
C ALA A 130 39.12 -6.17 18.00
N CYS A 131 38.61 -5.25 17.19
CA CYS A 131 37.55 -4.31 17.52
C CYS A 131 36.48 -4.33 16.42
N MET A 132 35.26 -4.69 16.79
CA MET A 132 34.09 -4.62 15.92
C MET A 132 33.39 -3.27 16.11
N ILE A 133 33.52 -2.41 15.11
CA ILE A 133 32.81 -1.14 15.01
C ILE A 133 31.44 -1.41 14.40
N ASP A 134 30.38 -1.07 15.13
CA ASP A 134 29.04 -1.56 14.86
C ASP A 134 28.10 -0.50 14.29
N LEU A 135 27.57 -0.78 13.08
CA LEU A 135 26.51 -0.01 12.44
C LEU A 135 25.11 -0.61 12.67
N GLU A 136 25.02 -1.73 13.38
CA GLU A 136 23.80 -2.51 13.59
C GLU A 136 23.24 -2.35 15.01
N ASP A 137 23.11 -3.41 15.81
CA ASP A 137 22.33 -3.40 17.05
C ASP A 137 22.81 -2.40 18.12
N ALA A 138 24.10 -2.06 18.18
CA ALA A 138 24.63 -1.08 19.11
C ALA A 138 24.46 0.37 18.61
N MET A 139 23.91 0.58 17.41
CA MET A 139 23.72 1.91 16.81
C MET A 139 22.27 2.11 16.37
N ALA A 140 21.60 3.10 16.95
CA ALA A 140 20.31 3.55 16.41
C ALA A 140 20.54 4.14 14.99
N PRO A 141 19.88 3.65 13.93
CA PRO A 141 20.17 3.99 12.55
C PRO A 141 19.48 5.30 12.14
N SER A 142 19.71 6.36 12.90
CA SER A 142 19.35 7.71 12.50
C SER A 142 20.26 8.16 11.35
N GLY A 143 19.77 9.03 10.46
CA GLY A 143 20.60 9.52 9.35
C GLY A 143 21.92 10.12 9.83
N LYS A 144 21.88 10.90 10.93
CA LYS A 144 23.06 11.45 11.57
C LYS A 144 24.04 10.35 12.02
N ASN A 145 23.56 9.35 12.74
CA ASN A 145 24.40 8.26 13.25
C ASN A 145 25.02 7.44 12.13
N VAL A 146 24.30 7.20 11.03
CA VAL A 146 24.83 6.48 9.86
C VAL A 146 26.00 7.25 9.24
N VAL A 147 25.85 8.57 9.03
CA VAL A 147 26.93 9.41 8.49
C VAL A 147 28.11 9.49 9.45
N GLU A 148 27.86 9.76 10.73
CA GLU A 148 28.90 9.83 11.76
C GLU A 148 29.63 8.49 11.92
N GLY A 149 28.90 7.38 11.85
CA GLY A 149 29.46 6.04 11.91
C GLY A 149 30.43 5.76 10.77
N HIS A 150 30.01 5.99 9.53
CA HIS A 150 30.88 5.82 8.36
C HIS A 150 32.05 6.82 8.35
N PHE A 151 31.86 8.04 8.84
CA PHE A 151 32.94 9.02 9.01
C PHE A 151 33.98 8.57 10.04
N ASN A 152 33.53 8.09 11.20
CA ASN A 152 34.41 7.59 12.24
C ASN A 152 35.19 6.37 11.75
N ILE A 153 34.55 5.45 11.02
CA ILE A 153 35.21 4.30 10.37
C ILE A 153 36.27 4.78 9.37
N TYR A 154 35.94 5.76 8.52
CA TYR A 154 36.88 6.34 7.55
C TYR A 154 38.16 6.86 8.22
N LYS A 155 38.00 7.62 9.31
CA LYS A 155 39.11 8.21 10.06
C LYS A 155 39.86 7.17 10.89
N ALA A 156 39.16 6.22 11.48
CA ALA A 156 39.75 5.14 12.26
C ALA A 156 40.63 4.22 11.41
N ALA A 157 40.17 3.87 10.19
CA ALA A 157 40.95 3.06 9.25
C ALA A 157 42.32 3.66 8.92
N ARG A 158 42.45 4.99 8.99
CA ARG A 158 43.68 5.75 8.71
C ARG A 158 44.47 6.14 9.97
N GLY A 159 43.99 5.79 11.17
CA GLY A 159 44.59 6.23 12.44
C GLY A 159 44.40 7.72 12.74
N GLU A 160 43.49 8.40 12.04
CA GLU A 160 43.30 9.86 12.09
C GLU A 160 42.16 10.32 13.02
N LEU A 161 41.43 9.39 13.64
CA LEU A 161 40.28 9.73 14.48
C LEU A 161 40.72 10.36 15.81
N VAL A 162 40.21 11.56 16.09
CA VAL A 162 40.50 12.34 17.31
C VAL A 162 39.18 12.81 17.93
N TYR A 163 39.10 12.78 19.26
CA TYR A 163 37.98 13.34 20.02
C TYR A 163 38.49 14.22 21.17
N GLU A 164 37.92 15.41 21.33
CA GLU A 164 38.27 16.35 22.40
C GLU A 164 37.10 16.51 23.37
N GLN A 165 37.29 16.05 24.61
CA GLN A 165 36.31 16.17 25.67
C GLN A 165 36.52 17.47 26.45
N PRO A 166 35.52 18.38 26.54
CA PRO A 166 35.63 19.55 27.39
C PRO A 166 35.60 19.16 28.88
N LEU A 167 36.51 19.73 29.68
CA LEU A 167 36.60 19.53 31.12
C LEU A 167 36.11 20.73 31.94
N GLY A 168 35.74 21.84 31.28
CA GLY A 168 35.49 23.14 31.91
C GLY A 168 36.71 24.07 31.85
N ASP A 169 36.52 25.37 32.10
CA ASP A 169 37.57 26.41 32.12
C ASP A 169 38.49 26.46 30.89
N GLY A 170 37.97 26.12 29.70
CA GLY A 170 38.73 26.08 28.46
C GLY A 170 39.73 24.91 28.35
N LYS A 171 39.72 23.95 29.28
CA LYS A 171 40.56 22.75 29.24
C LYS A 171 39.85 21.62 28.48
N PHE A 172 40.61 20.88 27.69
CA PHE A 172 40.12 19.73 26.93
C PHE A 172 41.01 18.50 27.21
N LYS A 173 40.39 17.32 27.27
CA LYS A 173 41.09 16.04 27.24
C LYS A 173 41.00 15.47 25.82
N ARG A 174 42.14 15.29 25.18
CA ARG A 174 42.23 14.76 23.82
C ARG A 174 42.38 13.23 23.84
N TYR A 175 41.58 12.56 23.03
CA TYR A 175 41.61 11.13 22.77
C TYR A 175 42.02 10.92 21.31
N GLN A 176 42.91 9.97 21.05
CA GLN A 176 43.38 9.62 19.71
C GLN A 176 43.80 8.14 19.66
N ILE A 177 43.85 7.57 18.46
CA ILE A 177 44.28 6.17 18.25
C ILE A 177 45.77 6.03 18.61
N GLY A 178 46.11 4.97 19.33
CA GLY A 178 47.47 4.65 19.76
C GLY A 178 48.32 4.03 18.66
N GLN A 179 49.58 3.69 18.99
CA GLN A 179 50.54 3.14 18.02
C GLN A 179 50.27 1.67 17.64
N THR A 180 49.54 0.93 18.48
CA THR A 180 49.24 -0.49 18.30
C THR A 180 47.74 -0.73 18.50
N PRO A 181 46.87 -0.23 17.59
CA PRO A 181 45.44 -0.40 17.72
C PRO A 181 45.03 -1.86 17.48
N SER A 182 43.91 -2.27 18.08
CA SER A 182 43.23 -3.53 17.77
C SER A 182 42.84 -3.62 16.29
N THR A 183 42.78 -4.83 15.73
CA THR A 183 42.35 -5.04 14.34
C THR A 183 40.91 -4.55 14.12
N LEU A 184 40.72 -3.62 13.20
CA LEU A 184 39.41 -3.04 12.89
C LEU A 184 38.56 -4.00 12.05
N MET A 185 37.33 -4.24 12.49
CA MET A 185 36.28 -4.97 11.75
C MET A 185 34.98 -4.16 11.79
N VAL A 186 34.17 -4.22 10.73
CA VAL A 186 32.89 -3.48 10.67
C VAL A 186 31.71 -4.44 10.66
N ARG A 187 30.77 -4.30 11.59
CA ARG A 187 29.48 -4.97 11.52
C ARG A 187 28.49 -4.10 10.74
N VAL A 188 28.01 -4.63 9.63
CA VAL A 188 27.03 -3.96 8.75
C VAL A 188 25.61 -4.25 9.20
N ARG A 189 24.63 -3.42 8.83
CA ARG A 189 23.22 -3.69 9.11
C ARG A 189 22.75 -4.95 8.39
N GLY A 190 21.86 -5.73 9.04
CA GLY A 190 21.37 -7.01 8.52
C GLY A 190 20.44 -6.88 7.31
N LEU A 191 20.30 -7.97 6.54
CA LEU A 191 19.57 -8.01 5.25
C LEU A 191 18.09 -7.59 5.34
N HIS A 192 17.51 -7.61 6.53
CA HIS A 192 16.13 -7.20 6.79
C HIS A 192 15.96 -5.68 6.92
N MET A 193 17.05 -4.93 7.16
CA MET A 193 17.01 -3.49 7.40
C MET A 193 17.04 -2.69 6.09
N LYS A 194 16.42 -1.51 6.13
CA LYS A 194 16.40 -0.56 5.02
C LYS A 194 17.13 0.72 5.43
N GLU A 195 17.85 1.33 4.49
CA GLU A 195 18.40 2.67 4.64
C GLU A 195 17.38 3.67 4.08
N VAL A 196 16.62 4.32 4.95
CA VAL A 196 15.56 5.25 4.55
C VAL A 196 16.11 6.58 4.02
N HIS A 197 17.36 6.91 4.34
CA HIS A 197 18.03 8.11 3.85
C HIS A 197 18.68 7.89 2.49
N ALA A 198 18.54 6.72 1.87
CA ALA A 198 18.98 6.44 0.53
C ALA A 198 17.89 5.67 -0.23
N THR A 199 17.34 6.26 -1.29
CA THR A 199 16.22 5.66 -2.03
C THR A 199 16.55 5.50 -3.51
N ALA A 200 16.12 4.40 -4.12
CA ALA A 200 16.19 4.19 -5.56
C ALA A 200 14.80 3.97 -6.16
N ALA A 201 14.56 4.47 -7.37
CA ALA A 201 13.23 4.47 -8.00
C ALA A 201 12.59 3.07 -8.12
N HIS A 202 13.38 2.02 -8.27
CA HIS A 202 12.92 0.65 -8.50
C HIS A 202 12.65 -0.17 -7.22
N VAL A 203 13.11 0.28 -6.05
CA VAL A 203 12.96 -0.45 -4.76
C VAL A 203 12.51 0.43 -3.59
N GLY A 204 12.45 1.75 -3.74
CA GLY A 204 12.25 2.68 -2.63
C GLY A 204 13.50 2.77 -1.75
N PRO A 205 13.40 2.73 -0.41
CA PRO A 205 14.57 2.65 0.48
C PRO A 205 15.49 1.48 0.11
N VAL A 206 16.77 1.76 -0.05
CA VAL A 206 17.75 0.74 -0.42
C VAL A 206 18.01 -0.23 0.74
N PRO A 207 18.41 -1.50 0.48
CA PRO A 207 18.82 -2.40 1.55
C PRO A 207 20.01 -1.83 2.34
N ALA A 208 19.88 -1.76 3.67
CA ALA A 208 20.90 -1.16 4.52
C ALA A 208 22.24 -1.91 4.45
N THR A 209 22.21 -3.24 4.29
CA THR A 209 23.42 -4.07 4.11
C THR A 209 24.19 -3.66 2.86
N LEU A 210 23.51 -3.45 1.73
CA LEU A 210 24.15 -3.01 0.48
C LEU A 210 24.73 -1.61 0.63
N PHE A 211 24.01 -0.73 1.32
CA PHE A 211 24.48 0.62 1.61
C PHE A 211 25.76 0.60 2.47
N ASP A 212 25.76 -0.14 3.58
CA ASP A 212 26.91 -0.18 4.50
C ASP A 212 28.14 -0.84 3.88
N ILE A 213 27.95 -1.98 3.19
CA ILE A 213 29.02 -2.64 2.43
C ILE A 213 29.56 -1.70 1.35
N GLY A 214 28.67 -1.07 0.59
CA GLY A 214 29.04 -0.20 -0.52
C GLY A 214 29.86 1.01 -0.07
N VAL A 215 29.39 1.72 0.97
CA VAL A 215 30.09 2.88 1.55
C VAL A 215 31.43 2.45 2.14
N HIS A 216 31.46 1.38 2.95
CA HIS A 216 32.68 0.98 3.64
C HIS A 216 33.77 0.53 2.66
N LEU A 217 33.43 -0.32 1.69
CA LEU A 217 34.41 -0.86 0.74
C LEU A 217 34.91 0.22 -0.23
N ALA A 218 34.03 1.09 -0.74
CA ALA A 218 34.46 2.17 -1.64
C ALA A 218 35.40 3.17 -0.94
N ASN A 219 35.13 3.48 0.32
CA ASN A 219 35.91 4.46 1.07
C ASN A 219 37.21 3.91 1.68
N ASN A 220 37.21 2.63 2.07
CA ASN A 220 38.26 2.05 2.90
C ASN A 220 38.88 0.79 2.31
N GLY A 221 38.21 0.08 1.41
CA GLY A 221 38.63 -1.24 0.94
C GLY A 221 40.05 -1.24 0.38
N LYS A 222 40.34 -0.33 -0.56
CA LYS A 222 41.67 -0.25 -1.18
C LYS A 222 42.75 0.17 -0.18
N TYR A 223 42.45 1.14 0.68
CA TYR A 223 43.38 1.61 1.71
C TYR A 223 43.73 0.49 2.69
N LEU A 224 42.72 -0.20 3.23
CA LEU A 224 42.91 -1.30 4.17
C LEU A 224 43.70 -2.44 3.53
N GLN A 225 43.43 -2.76 2.26
CA GLN A 225 44.16 -3.78 1.52
C GLN A 225 45.64 -3.42 1.33
N ASP A 226 45.93 -2.20 0.89
CA ASP A 226 47.30 -1.75 0.59
C ASP A 226 48.18 -1.69 1.85
N HIS A 227 47.56 -1.61 3.03
CA HIS A 227 48.25 -1.63 4.33
C HIS A 227 48.16 -2.98 5.04
N GLY A 228 47.58 -4.02 4.43
CA GLY A 228 47.47 -5.36 5.01
C GLY A 228 46.49 -5.45 6.20
N LEU A 229 45.51 -4.55 6.29
CA LEU A 229 44.59 -4.39 7.42
C LEU A 229 43.14 -4.83 7.13
N GLY A 230 42.80 -5.24 5.91
CA GLY A 230 41.41 -5.58 5.56
C GLY A 230 41.08 -5.35 4.08
N PRO A 231 39.78 -5.30 3.70
CA PRO A 231 38.61 -5.03 4.57
C PRO A 231 38.00 -6.28 5.24
N PHE A 232 37.56 -6.13 6.50
CA PHE A 232 36.98 -7.21 7.31
C PHE A 232 35.59 -6.86 7.84
N LEU A 233 34.64 -7.76 7.64
CA LEU A 233 33.23 -7.54 7.96
C LEU A 233 32.68 -8.55 8.96
N TYR A 234 31.73 -8.10 9.77
CA TYR A 234 30.81 -8.92 10.53
C TYR A 234 29.42 -8.87 9.90
N ILE A 235 28.81 -10.03 9.69
CA ILE A 235 27.50 -10.16 9.01
C ILE A 235 26.48 -10.71 10.00
N PRO A 236 25.48 -9.91 10.40
CA PRO A 236 24.49 -10.32 11.39
C PRO A 236 23.27 -11.02 10.76
N LYS A 237 22.53 -11.75 11.61
CA LYS A 237 21.15 -12.17 11.40
C LYS A 237 20.87 -12.86 10.05
N LEU A 238 21.81 -13.65 9.53
CA LEU A 238 21.57 -14.54 8.40
C LEU A 238 20.63 -15.67 8.83
N HIS A 239 19.79 -16.14 7.92
CA HIS A 239 18.89 -17.28 8.15
C HIS A 239 19.32 -18.53 7.38
N SER A 240 19.96 -18.36 6.22
CA SER A 240 20.26 -19.50 5.36
C SER A 240 21.51 -19.34 4.50
N GLY A 241 22.03 -20.46 4.00
CA GLY A 241 23.09 -20.50 3.00
C GLY A 241 22.72 -19.77 1.71
N VAL A 242 21.44 -19.72 1.34
CA VAL A 242 20.95 -18.95 0.18
C VAL A 242 21.19 -17.45 0.35
N GLU A 243 20.97 -16.92 1.57
CA GLU A 243 21.28 -15.52 1.86
C GLU A 243 22.79 -15.26 1.80
N ALA A 244 23.58 -16.23 2.25
CA ALA A 244 25.03 -16.18 2.18
C ALA A 244 25.56 -16.25 0.73
N GLU A 245 24.90 -16.96 -0.19
CA GLU A 245 25.22 -16.96 -1.62
C GLU A 245 24.95 -15.60 -2.28
N VAL A 246 23.83 -14.96 -1.94
CA VAL A 246 23.55 -13.59 -2.42
C VAL A 246 24.63 -12.64 -1.91
N LEU A 247 25.03 -12.77 -0.65
CA LEU A 247 26.11 -11.96 -0.08
C LEU A 247 27.46 -12.22 -0.77
N GLU A 248 27.79 -13.48 -1.10
CA GLU A 248 29.00 -13.82 -1.86
C GLU A 248 29.02 -13.11 -3.21
N LYS A 249 27.90 -13.12 -3.94
CA LYS A 249 27.78 -12.40 -5.23
C LYS A 249 28.01 -10.89 -5.06
N VAL A 250 27.39 -10.30 -4.03
CA VAL A 250 27.54 -8.87 -3.71
C VAL A 250 29.01 -8.53 -3.43
N LEU A 251 29.68 -9.30 -2.56
CA LEU A 251 31.08 -9.04 -2.19
C LEU A 251 32.03 -9.24 -3.37
N ALA A 252 31.86 -10.32 -4.16
CA ALA A 252 32.65 -10.57 -5.35
C ALA A 252 32.49 -9.43 -6.39
N TYR A 253 31.27 -8.92 -6.55
CA TYR A 253 31.00 -7.77 -7.40
C TYR A 253 31.71 -6.52 -6.88
N CYS A 254 31.58 -6.21 -5.58
CA CYS A 254 32.25 -5.06 -4.97
C CYS A 254 33.76 -5.10 -5.18
N GLU A 255 34.41 -6.24 -4.96
CA GLU A 255 35.86 -6.38 -5.16
C GLU A 255 36.27 -6.12 -6.60
N LYS A 256 35.53 -6.68 -7.56
CA LYS A 256 35.80 -6.49 -8.97
C LYS A 256 35.70 -5.02 -9.36
N GLN A 257 34.63 -4.32 -8.96
CA GLN A 257 34.42 -2.92 -9.31
C GLN A 257 35.41 -1.98 -8.64
N LEU A 258 35.78 -2.27 -7.39
CA LEU A 258 36.69 -1.44 -6.58
C LEU A 258 38.16 -1.84 -6.71
N GLN A 259 38.47 -2.78 -7.62
CA GLN A 259 39.83 -3.27 -7.86
C GLN A 259 40.51 -3.81 -6.59
N LEU A 260 39.72 -4.49 -5.75
CA LEU A 260 40.22 -5.21 -4.59
C LEU A 260 40.68 -6.60 -5.03
N THR A 261 41.56 -7.20 -4.23
CA THR A 261 41.99 -8.58 -4.41
C THR A 261 40.76 -9.49 -4.35
N GLU A 262 40.65 -10.39 -5.33
CA GLU A 262 39.59 -11.40 -5.35
C GLU A 262 39.63 -12.22 -4.05
N ASN A 263 38.49 -12.32 -3.37
CA ASN A 263 38.36 -12.97 -2.06
C ASN A 263 39.15 -12.28 -0.93
N GLY A 264 39.57 -11.03 -1.12
CA GLY A 264 40.32 -10.23 -0.15
C GLY A 264 39.47 -9.74 1.03
N THR A 265 38.18 -9.47 0.79
CA THR A 265 37.21 -9.11 1.83
C THR A 265 36.88 -10.34 2.66
N LYS A 266 37.22 -10.32 3.95
CA LYS A 266 36.94 -11.44 4.87
C LYS A 266 35.72 -11.17 5.74
N VAL A 267 34.98 -12.23 6.05
CA VAL A 267 33.71 -12.14 6.78
C VAL A 267 33.68 -13.06 8.00
N THR A 268 33.13 -12.56 9.11
CA THR A 268 32.68 -13.39 10.23
C THR A 268 31.16 -13.32 10.31
N THR A 269 30.47 -14.45 10.27
CA THR A 269 29.00 -14.47 10.30
C THR A 269 28.50 -14.78 11.70
N LEU A 270 27.52 -14.03 12.20
CA LEU A 270 26.88 -14.34 13.48
C LEU A 270 25.84 -15.44 13.26
N ILE A 271 25.99 -16.56 13.97
CA ILE A 271 24.99 -17.63 13.99
C ILE A 271 24.03 -17.31 15.14
N GLU A 272 23.15 -16.34 14.92
CA GLU A 272 22.30 -15.78 15.98
C GLU A 272 20.81 -15.91 15.69
N THR A 273 20.44 -16.77 14.73
CA THR A 273 19.05 -17.05 14.37
C THR A 273 18.77 -18.55 14.46
N LEU A 274 17.54 -18.91 14.81
CA LEU A 274 17.14 -20.32 14.88
C LEU A 274 17.34 -21.06 13.55
N PRO A 275 17.03 -20.50 12.37
CA PRO A 275 17.30 -21.19 11.11
C PRO A 275 18.80 -21.41 10.85
N ALA A 276 19.66 -20.44 11.18
CA ALA A 276 21.08 -20.49 10.86
C ALA A 276 21.85 -21.59 11.61
N ILE A 277 21.42 -22.00 12.80
CA ILE A 277 22.12 -23.06 13.55
C ILE A 277 22.08 -24.41 12.82
N PHE A 278 21.03 -24.64 12.04
CA PHE A 278 20.87 -25.82 11.20
C PHE A 278 21.56 -25.67 9.84
N GLN A 279 22.13 -24.49 9.55
CA GLN A 279 22.77 -24.13 8.28
C GLN A 279 24.21 -23.63 8.46
N THR A 280 24.86 -23.95 9.57
CA THR A 280 26.22 -23.46 9.85
C THR A 280 27.21 -23.88 8.76
N GLU A 281 27.08 -25.08 8.20
CA GLU A 281 27.94 -25.57 7.12
C GLU A 281 27.57 -24.95 5.77
N GLU A 282 26.30 -24.79 5.44
CA GLU A 282 25.82 -24.18 4.19
C GLU A 282 26.21 -22.70 4.10
N ILE A 283 26.04 -21.94 5.19
CA ILE A 283 26.48 -20.54 5.26
C ILE A 283 28.00 -20.46 5.06
N ALA A 284 28.76 -21.33 5.73
CA ALA A 284 30.21 -21.36 5.58
C ALA A 284 30.64 -21.82 4.18
N TYR A 285 29.89 -22.70 3.53
CA TYR A 285 30.17 -23.18 2.18
C TYR A 285 29.95 -22.07 1.14
N ALA A 286 28.83 -21.36 1.23
CA ALA A 286 28.52 -20.24 0.35
C ALA A 286 29.61 -19.16 0.38
N LEU A 287 30.16 -18.91 1.57
CA LEU A 287 31.21 -17.90 1.82
C LEU A 287 32.61 -18.51 1.96
N LYS A 288 32.85 -19.75 1.49
CA LYS A 288 34.08 -20.53 1.80
C LYS A 288 35.39 -19.83 1.44
N ASN A 289 35.37 -18.92 0.47
CA ASN A 289 36.56 -18.18 0.05
C ASN A 289 36.88 -16.97 0.96
N ARG A 290 35.92 -16.55 1.80
CA ARG A 290 35.95 -15.29 2.56
C ARG A 290 35.72 -15.47 4.05
N ILE A 291 35.03 -16.52 4.45
CA ILE A 291 34.66 -16.72 5.85
C ILE A 291 35.91 -17.03 6.69
N VAL A 292 36.06 -16.29 7.78
CA VAL A 292 37.18 -16.41 8.73
C VAL A 292 36.70 -16.74 10.14
N GLY A 293 35.39 -16.70 10.38
CA GLY A 293 34.80 -17.19 11.61
C GLY A 293 33.27 -17.27 11.59
N GLN A 294 32.73 -17.96 12.60
CA GLN A 294 31.33 -17.87 13.01
C GLN A 294 31.26 -17.47 14.48
N ASN A 295 30.30 -16.63 14.84
CA ASN A 295 30.14 -16.15 16.21
C ASN A 295 28.85 -16.70 16.85
N CYS A 296 28.93 -17.03 18.14
CA CYS A 296 27.79 -17.31 18.97
C CYS A 296 27.33 -16.04 19.71
N GLY A 297 26.11 -15.57 19.44
CA GLY A 297 25.38 -14.60 20.27
C GLY A 297 24.54 -15.26 21.37
N ARG A 298 23.97 -14.44 22.28
CA ARG A 298 23.01 -14.87 23.31
C ARG A 298 21.62 -14.28 23.06
N TRP A 299 21.48 -12.96 23.03
CA TRP A 299 20.15 -12.34 23.00
C TRP A 299 19.43 -12.47 21.67
N ASP A 300 20.09 -12.24 20.53
CA ASP A 300 19.48 -12.48 19.22
C ASP A 300 19.10 -13.96 19.01
N TRP A 301 19.97 -14.87 19.44
CA TRP A 301 19.71 -16.31 19.41
C TRP A 301 18.43 -16.66 20.19
N LEU A 302 18.32 -16.17 21.43
CA LEU A 302 17.14 -16.42 22.27
C LEU A 302 15.89 -15.70 21.75
N ALA A 303 16.02 -14.50 21.19
CA ALA A 303 14.93 -13.75 20.57
C ALA A 303 14.38 -14.52 19.36
N SER A 304 15.27 -14.98 18.47
CA SER A 304 14.91 -15.78 17.29
C SER A 304 14.26 -17.12 17.69
N ARG A 305 14.79 -17.81 18.72
CA ARG A 305 14.13 -19.00 19.29
C ARG A 305 12.72 -18.69 19.76
N ASN A 306 12.53 -17.66 20.58
CA ASN A 306 11.20 -17.26 21.05
C ASN A 306 10.26 -16.95 19.87
N TYR A 307 10.74 -16.27 18.83
CA TYR A 307 9.95 -15.94 17.64
C TYR A 307 9.47 -17.19 16.88
N TYR A 308 10.38 -18.10 16.54
CA TYR A 308 10.05 -19.29 15.77
C TYR A 308 9.32 -20.36 16.59
N LEU A 309 9.61 -20.47 17.90
CA LEU A 309 9.06 -21.49 18.79
C LEU A 309 7.85 -21.02 19.59
N SER A 310 7.39 -19.77 19.43
CA SER A 310 6.22 -19.25 20.14
C SER A 310 5.01 -20.19 19.96
N GLY A 311 4.41 -20.59 21.09
CA GLY A 311 3.29 -21.53 21.16
C GLY A 311 3.68 -23.00 21.39
N GLN A 312 4.96 -23.35 21.39
CA GLN A 312 5.44 -24.73 21.65
C GLN A 312 5.81 -24.90 23.13
N LYS A 313 5.23 -25.92 23.79
CA LYS A 313 5.36 -26.07 25.26
C LYS A 313 6.78 -26.40 25.70
N GLU A 314 7.48 -27.23 24.94
CA GLU A 314 8.81 -27.75 25.25
C GLU A 314 9.92 -26.69 25.07
N ALA A 315 9.59 -25.55 24.44
CA ALA A 315 10.52 -24.47 24.11
C ALA A 315 10.34 -23.19 24.95
N ILE A 316 9.39 -23.19 25.90
CA ILE A 316 9.11 -22.02 26.74
C ILE A 316 10.30 -21.70 27.65
N HIS A 317 10.83 -20.49 27.52
CA HIS A 317 11.90 -20.01 28.39
C HIS A 317 11.41 -19.62 29.80
N PRO A 318 12.17 -19.92 30.87
CA PRO A 318 11.98 -19.30 32.19
C PRO A 318 12.36 -17.81 32.20
N ASP A 319 12.32 -17.17 33.37
CA ASP A 319 12.88 -15.82 33.60
C ASP A 319 14.31 -15.72 33.05
N ARG A 320 14.67 -14.54 32.54
CA ARG A 320 15.94 -14.28 31.84
C ARG A 320 17.20 -14.65 32.63
N GLU A 321 17.13 -14.64 33.96
CA GLU A 321 18.26 -14.95 34.85
C GLU A 321 18.72 -16.42 34.74
N TYR A 322 17.83 -17.31 34.29
CA TYR A 322 18.13 -18.73 34.08
C TYR A 322 18.61 -19.07 32.66
N LEU A 323 18.68 -18.08 31.76
CA LEU A 323 18.99 -18.30 30.34
C LEU A 323 20.49 -18.21 30.02
N GLY A 324 21.35 -18.73 30.88
CA GLY A 324 22.81 -18.70 30.74
C GLY A 324 23.33 -19.62 29.63
N MET A 325 24.61 -19.49 29.27
CA MET A 325 25.23 -20.29 28.20
C MET A 325 25.49 -21.75 28.62
N GLU A 326 25.47 -22.03 29.92
CA GLU A 326 25.57 -23.36 30.52
C GLU A 326 24.34 -24.24 30.29
N GLN A 327 23.20 -23.64 29.93
CA GLN A 327 21.97 -24.36 29.66
C GLN A 327 22.13 -25.30 28.46
N SER A 328 21.54 -26.49 28.52
CA SER A 328 21.78 -27.57 27.55
C SER A 328 21.62 -27.14 26.09
N PHE A 329 20.59 -26.34 25.80
CA PHE A 329 20.31 -25.85 24.44
C PHE A 329 21.29 -24.78 23.96
N ASN A 330 21.79 -23.93 24.86
CA ASN A 330 22.84 -22.95 24.54
C ASN A 330 24.20 -23.62 24.39
N LYS A 331 24.47 -24.66 25.20
CA LYS A 331 25.66 -25.50 25.07
C LYS A 331 25.65 -26.25 23.74
N ALA A 332 24.55 -26.91 23.37
CA ALA A 332 24.40 -27.59 22.08
C ALA A 332 24.60 -26.63 20.90
N TYR A 333 24.02 -25.44 20.97
CA TYR A 333 24.23 -24.36 20.01
C TYR A 333 25.72 -23.96 19.89
N SER A 334 26.38 -23.68 21.02
CA SER A 334 27.80 -23.32 21.06
C SER A 334 28.69 -24.41 20.48
N GLN A 335 28.42 -25.67 20.83
CA GLN A 335 29.21 -26.82 20.37
C GLN A 335 29.00 -27.08 18.87
N ARG A 336 27.80 -26.85 18.34
CA ARG A 336 27.51 -26.99 16.90
C ARG A 336 28.32 -26.00 16.07
N VAL A 337 28.37 -24.73 16.49
CA VAL A 337 29.19 -23.71 15.81
C VAL A 337 30.68 -24.07 15.88
N CYS A 338 31.16 -24.49 17.05
CA CYS A 338 32.55 -24.95 17.21
C CYS A 338 32.88 -26.15 16.31
N GLN A 339 32.00 -27.16 16.28
CA GLN A 339 32.16 -28.35 15.45
C GLN A 339 32.32 -27.98 13.96
N THR A 340 31.44 -27.12 13.44
CA THR A 340 31.52 -26.65 12.06
C THR A 340 32.82 -25.88 11.80
N ALA A 341 33.19 -24.96 12.68
CA ALA A 341 34.40 -24.16 12.55
C ALA A 341 35.68 -25.02 12.52
N LYS A 342 35.79 -26.00 13.43
CA LYS A 342 36.96 -26.92 13.45
C LYS A 342 36.97 -27.84 12.25
N LYS A 343 35.80 -28.37 11.86
CA LYS A 343 35.65 -29.21 10.67
C LYS A 343 36.07 -28.46 9.40
N ARG A 344 35.82 -27.16 9.29
CA ARG A 344 36.03 -26.41 8.04
C ARG A 344 37.26 -25.48 8.04
N GLY A 345 37.86 -25.21 9.19
CA GLY A 345 39.15 -24.53 9.33
C GLY A 345 39.10 -23.03 9.60
N PHE A 346 38.05 -22.52 10.25
CA PHE A 346 37.87 -21.10 10.60
C PHE A 346 37.65 -20.91 12.11
N HIS A 347 37.56 -19.65 12.58
CA HIS A 347 37.38 -19.34 14.00
C HIS A 347 35.96 -19.61 14.50
N ALA A 348 35.82 -20.22 15.67
CA ALA A 348 34.59 -20.18 16.45
C ALA A 348 34.72 -19.08 17.51
N MET A 349 33.84 -18.08 17.49
CA MET A 349 33.86 -16.95 18.41
C MET A 349 32.74 -17.09 19.44
N GLY A 350 33.08 -16.92 20.72
CA GLY A 350 32.16 -16.95 21.85
C GLY A 350 31.35 -15.65 22.00
N GLY A 351 30.45 -15.64 22.98
CA GLY A 351 29.46 -14.59 23.16
C GLY A 351 29.95 -13.37 23.94
N MET A 352 29.01 -12.45 24.16
CA MET A 352 29.25 -11.15 24.79
C MET A 352 29.38 -11.24 26.31
N SER A 353 30.39 -10.56 26.87
CA SER A 353 30.39 -10.05 28.24
C SER A 353 29.99 -8.57 28.26
N ALA A 354 28.74 -8.30 28.66
CA ALA A 354 28.15 -6.97 28.65
C ALA A 354 28.37 -6.16 29.96
N PHE A 355 29.11 -6.70 30.93
CA PHE A 355 29.27 -6.05 32.24
C PHE A 355 30.05 -4.74 32.17
N ILE A 356 29.53 -3.71 32.83
CA ILE A 356 30.17 -2.41 33.01
C ILE A 356 30.77 -2.36 34.44
N PRO A 357 32.08 -2.07 34.61
CA PRO A 357 32.66 -1.83 35.94
C PRO A 357 31.88 -0.75 36.71
N VAL A 358 31.59 -1.00 37.98
CA VAL A 358 30.81 -0.08 38.81
C VAL A 358 31.75 0.95 39.44
N SER A 359 31.64 2.20 38.98
CA SER A 359 32.47 3.31 39.47
C SER A 359 32.31 3.49 40.98
N GLY A 360 33.41 3.40 41.73
CA GLY A 360 33.42 3.56 43.19
C GLY A 360 33.02 2.31 43.99
N ASP A 361 32.73 1.18 43.35
CA ASP A 361 32.36 -0.09 44.00
C ASP A 361 33.22 -1.26 43.47
N GLN A 362 34.37 -1.46 44.11
CA GLN A 362 35.32 -2.51 43.74
C GLN A 362 34.77 -3.92 43.96
N ALA A 363 33.89 -4.12 44.96
CA ALA A 363 33.34 -5.42 45.29
C ALA A 363 32.38 -5.91 44.19
N LYS A 364 31.45 -5.06 43.73
CA LYS A 364 30.56 -5.41 42.60
C LYS A 364 31.31 -5.61 41.29
N THR A 365 32.38 -4.84 41.07
CA THR A 365 33.23 -5.03 39.88
C THR A 365 33.95 -6.39 39.93
N ALA A 366 34.46 -6.81 41.09
CA ALA A 366 35.06 -8.13 41.27
C ALA A 366 34.06 -9.27 41.07
N GLU A 367 32.82 -9.12 41.55
CA GLU A 367 31.74 -10.09 41.33
C GLU A 367 31.41 -10.25 39.83
N ALA A 368 31.30 -9.14 39.10
CA ALA A 368 31.08 -9.15 37.66
C ALA A 368 32.22 -9.85 36.92
N ILE A 369 33.48 -9.55 37.27
CA ILE A 369 34.66 -10.23 36.70
C ILE A 369 34.60 -11.74 36.95
N GLN A 370 34.22 -12.17 38.16
CA GLN A 370 34.13 -13.59 38.47
C GLN A 370 33.08 -14.31 37.61
N LYS A 371 31.92 -13.69 37.37
CA LYS A 371 30.90 -14.21 36.45
C LYS A 371 31.44 -14.36 35.04
N VAL A 372 32.14 -13.33 34.54
CA VAL A 372 32.81 -13.37 33.23
C VAL A 372 33.80 -14.53 33.15
N VAL A 373 34.65 -14.71 34.17
CA VAL A 373 35.64 -15.79 34.19
C VAL A 373 34.98 -17.17 34.07
N VAL A 374 33.87 -17.40 34.77
CA VAL A 374 33.12 -18.66 34.69
C VAL A 374 32.53 -18.88 33.29
N ASP A 375 31.88 -17.86 32.72
CA ASP A 375 31.29 -17.93 31.38
C ASP A 375 32.35 -18.21 30.31
N LYS A 376 33.51 -17.56 30.40
CA LYS A 376 34.60 -17.70 29.43
C LYS A 376 35.33 -19.04 29.54
N ALA A 377 35.40 -19.62 30.74
CA ALA A 377 35.92 -20.98 30.90
C ALA A 377 35.06 -22.00 30.14
N LEU A 378 33.73 -21.87 30.19
CA LEU A 378 32.80 -22.72 29.44
C LEU A 378 32.97 -22.55 27.92
N GLU A 379 33.11 -21.32 27.43
CA GLU A 379 33.35 -21.06 26.01
C GLU A 379 34.65 -21.72 25.52
N ILE A 380 35.72 -21.61 26.30
CA ILE A 380 37.02 -22.25 26.02
C ILE A 380 36.91 -23.78 26.02
N GLU A 381 36.12 -24.36 26.92
CA GLU A 381 35.89 -25.81 27.00
C GLU A 381 35.12 -26.33 25.78
N ASN A 382 34.13 -25.57 25.29
CA ASN A 382 33.41 -25.88 24.06
C ASN A 382 34.27 -25.72 22.79
N GLY A 383 35.44 -25.07 22.88
CA GLY A 383 36.39 -24.94 21.78
C GLY A 383 36.40 -23.60 21.06
N HIS A 384 35.83 -22.55 21.64
CA HIS A 384 35.90 -21.19 21.08
C HIS A 384 37.32 -20.66 21.03
N ASP A 385 37.68 -20.00 19.93
CA ASP A 385 38.98 -19.39 19.70
C ASP A 385 39.13 -18.01 20.35
N GLY A 386 38.00 -17.36 20.65
CA GLY A 386 37.95 -16.08 21.34
C GLY A 386 36.55 -15.73 21.80
N ALA A 387 36.36 -14.53 22.37
CA ALA A 387 35.08 -14.07 22.89
C ALA A 387 34.91 -12.55 22.81
N TRP A 388 33.68 -12.08 23.02
CA TRP A 388 33.32 -10.67 22.98
C TRP A 388 33.25 -10.01 24.37
N VAL A 389 33.61 -8.72 24.41
CA VAL A 389 33.39 -7.81 25.54
C VAL A 389 32.80 -6.49 25.07
N ALA A 390 31.96 -5.86 25.89
CA ALA A 390 31.36 -4.54 25.59
C ALA A 390 32.12 -3.36 26.24
N HIS A 391 33.05 -3.63 27.16
CA HIS A 391 33.73 -2.59 27.93
C HIS A 391 35.25 -2.87 28.05
N PRO A 392 36.13 -1.86 27.84
CA PRO A 392 37.59 -2.05 27.91
C PRO A 392 38.08 -2.65 29.24
N GLY A 393 37.42 -2.31 30.35
CA GLY A 393 37.74 -2.84 31.68
C GLY A 393 37.57 -4.36 31.86
N MET A 394 36.98 -5.06 30.88
CA MET A 394 36.83 -6.52 30.90
C MET A 394 37.85 -7.24 30.02
N VAL A 395 38.59 -6.53 29.16
CA VAL A 395 39.49 -7.13 28.16
C VAL A 395 40.56 -7.99 28.80
N GLU A 396 41.26 -7.47 29.81
CA GLU A 396 42.37 -8.18 30.47
C GLU A 396 41.88 -9.47 31.15
N ALA A 397 40.75 -9.38 31.89
CA ALA A 397 40.17 -10.52 32.59
C ALA A 397 39.78 -11.67 31.63
N VAL A 398 39.21 -11.35 30.48
CA VAL A 398 38.87 -12.35 29.45
C VAL A 398 40.12 -12.89 28.77
N LEU A 399 41.05 -12.00 28.38
CA LEU A 399 42.27 -12.36 27.67
C LEU A 399 43.12 -13.35 28.48
N ASP A 400 43.18 -13.15 29.80
CA ASP A 400 43.89 -14.04 30.71
C ASP A 400 43.30 -15.45 30.76
N GLN A 401 41.98 -15.63 30.57
CA GLN A 401 41.39 -16.97 30.50
C GLN A 401 41.84 -17.71 29.24
N PHE A 402 41.86 -17.04 28.09
CA PHE A 402 42.33 -17.64 26.84
C PHE A 402 43.84 -17.94 26.89
N LYS A 403 44.65 -17.04 27.46
CA LYS A 403 46.09 -17.29 27.70
C LYS A 403 46.32 -18.48 28.63
N LYS A 404 45.54 -18.63 29.70
CA LYS A 404 45.63 -19.80 30.60
C LYS A 404 45.30 -21.11 29.88
N ALA A 405 44.39 -21.07 28.91
CA ALA A 405 43.90 -22.26 28.23
C ALA A 405 44.84 -22.80 27.15
N PHE A 406 45.46 -21.92 26.35
CA PHE A 406 46.33 -22.34 25.23
C PHE A 406 47.59 -21.47 25.04
N GLY A 407 48.01 -20.75 26.08
CA GLY A 407 49.26 -19.99 26.10
C GLY A 407 49.28 -18.84 25.10
N ASP A 408 50.41 -18.69 24.41
CA ASP A 408 50.60 -17.68 23.36
C ASP A 408 50.07 -18.12 21.98
N ALA A 409 49.50 -19.32 21.86
CA ALA A 409 48.89 -19.75 20.61
C ALA A 409 47.78 -18.76 20.20
N PRO A 410 47.66 -18.42 18.90
CA PRO A 410 46.72 -17.39 18.47
C PRO A 410 45.25 -17.82 18.60
N HIS A 411 44.99 -19.14 18.59
CA HIS A 411 43.66 -19.75 18.57
C HIS A 411 43.76 -21.26 18.89
N GLN A 412 42.63 -21.95 19.04
CA GLN A 412 42.54 -23.41 19.21
C GLN A 412 41.79 -24.13 18.05
N LYS A 413 41.90 -23.62 16.81
CA LYS A 413 41.28 -24.20 15.59
C LYS A 413 41.63 -25.67 15.31
N SER A 414 42.75 -26.16 15.82
CA SER A 414 43.19 -27.56 15.68
C SER A 414 42.81 -28.46 16.86
N SER A 415 42.12 -27.93 17.88
CA SER A 415 41.66 -28.73 19.02
C SER A 415 40.59 -29.75 18.63
N SER A 416 40.52 -30.86 19.35
CA SER A 416 39.48 -31.90 19.21
C SER A 416 38.19 -31.60 19.99
N LYS A 417 38.14 -30.47 20.71
CA LYS A 417 36.96 -30.07 21.50
C LYS A 417 35.72 -29.94 20.63
N SER A 418 34.62 -30.53 21.08
CA SER A 418 33.30 -30.54 20.42
C SER A 418 33.24 -31.18 19.03
N VAL A 419 34.34 -31.70 18.48
CA VAL A 419 34.35 -32.39 17.18
C VAL A 419 33.44 -33.63 17.20
N ASP A 420 33.50 -34.41 18.29
CA ASP A 420 32.71 -35.63 18.47
C ASP A 420 31.34 -35.40 19.12
N ALA A 421 30.93 -34.15 19.33
CA ALA A 421 29.64 -33.82 19.94
C ALA A 421 28.49 -34.27 19.02
N LYS A 422 27.61 -35.12 19.54
CA LYS A 422 26.38 -35.56 18.86
C LYS A 422 25.23 -34.66 19.29
N ILE A 423 24.87 -33.71 18.43
CA ILE A 423 23.85 -32.69 18.71
C ILE A 423 22.63 -32.94 17.84
N SER A 424 21.50 -33.27 18.46
CA SER A 424 20.21 -33.45 17.77
C SER A 424 19.44 -32.15 17.67
N THR A 425 18.38 -32.12 16.84
CA THR A 425 17.42 -31.01 16.79
C THR A 425 16.81 -30.75 18.17
N LYS A 426 16.51 -31.82 18.94
CA LYS A 426 15.93 -31.72 20.28
C LYS A 426 16.84 -31.00 21.26
N ASP A 427 18.14 -31.29 21.21
CA ASP A 427 19.12 -30.63 22.06
C ASP A 427 19.16 -29.11 21.83
N ILE A 428 18.82 -28.65 20.62
CA ILE A 428 18.78 -27.23 20.24
C ILE A 428 17.46 -26.54 20.63
N ILE A 429 16.33 -27.26 20.68
CA ILE A 429 14.99 -26.67 20.86
C ILE A 429 14.40 -26.86 22.27
N GLU A 430 14.67 -27.98 22.94
CA GLU A 430 14.02 -28.31 24.21
C GLU A 430 14.66 -27.55 25.38
N VAL A 431 13.82 -26.92 26.21
CA VAL A 431 14.23 -26.33 27.49
C VAL A 431 14.17 -27.41 28.57
N PRO A 432 15.21 -27.56 29.43
CA PRO A 432 15.24 -28.54 30.52
C PRO A 432 13.97 -28.55 31.38
N LYS A 433 13.52 -29.75 31.76
CA LYS A 433 12.27 -29.92 32.52
C LYS A 433 12.24 -29.17 33.85
N ASP A 434 13.38 -29.05 34.52
CA ASP A 434 13.47 -28.28 35.76
C ASP A 434 13.31 -26.77 35.52
N LEU A 435 13.68 -26.26 34.34
CA LEU A 435 13.47 -24.87 33.93
C LEU A 435 12.04 -24.59 33.43
N GLN A 436 11.27 -25.64 33.16
CA GLN A 436 9.88 -25.54 32.71
C GLN A 436 8.88 -25.26 33.85
N ASP A 437 9.32 -25.27 35.12
CA ASP A 437 8.49 -24.96 36.28
C ASP A 437 7.96 -23.50 36.25
N ALA A 438 6.67 -23.33 36.53
CA ALA A 438 6.03 -22.01 36.65
C ALA A 438 6.60 -21.16 37.79
N SER A 439 7.27 -21.77 38.79
CA SER A 439 8.00 -21.02 39.84
C SER A 439 9.17 -20.20 39.27
N LYS A 440 9.71 -20.60 38.11
CA LYS A 440 10.79 -19.91 37.39
C LYS A 440 10.27 -18.94 36.32
N ARG A 441 8.96 -18.69 36.28
CA ARG A 441 8.30 -17.65 35.46
C ARG A 441 7.53 -16.73 36.39
N THR A 442 8.06 -15.53 36.62
CA THR A 442 7.54 -14.66 37.69
C THR A 442 7.05 -13.32 37.16
N GLU A 443 6.14 -12.68 37.91
CA GLU A 443 5.78 -11.28 37.66
C GLU A 443 7.01 -10.36 37.71
N LYS A 444 7.98 -10.65 38.58
CA LYS A 444 9.25 -9.93 38.65
C LYS A 444 10.03 -10.04 37.33
N GLY A 445 10.12 -11.24 36.75
CA GLY A 445 10.74 -11.47 35.45
C GLY A 445 10.03 -10.72 34.31
N LEU A 446 8.70 -10.72 34.32
CA LEU A 446 7.89 -9.95 33.36
C LEU A 446 8.13 -8.44 33.47
N ARG A 447 8.10 -7.89 34.69
CA ARG A 447 8.39 -6.47 34.97
C ARG A 447 9.79 -6.10 34.52
N GLN A 448 10.77 -6.96 34.76
CA GLN A 448 12.14 -6.75 34.30
C GLN A 448 12.24 -6.70 32.77
N ASN A 449 11.54 -7.59 32.06
CA ASN A 449 11.46 -7.55 30.59
C ASN A 449 10.89 -6.24 30.08
N ILE A 450 9.75 -5.82 30.63
CA ILE A 450 9.10 -4.57 30.26
C ILE A 450 9.99 -3.36 30.56
N SER A 451 10.54 -3.28 31.78
CA SER A 451 11.36 -2.15 32.23
C SER A 451 12.63 -1.98 31.39
N VAL A 452 13.34 -3.08 31.09
CA VAL A 452 14.54 -3.03 30.23
C VAL A 452 14.19 -2.65 28.79
N ALA A 453 13.09 -3.20 28.24
CA ALA A 453 12.64 -2.84 26.90
C ALA A 453 12.27 -1.35 26.79
N LEU A 454 11.57 -0.79 27.79
CA LEU A 454 11.22 0.63 27.83
C LEU A 454 12.46 1.53 27.95
N GLN A 455 13.38 1.22 28.86
CA GLN A 455 14.61 2.00 29.04
C GLN A 455 15.50 1.95 27.80
N TYR A 456 15.72 0.76 27.24
CA TYR A 456 16.52 0.61 26.02
C TYR A 456 15.91 1.38 24.86
N MET A 457 14.61 1.18 24.59
CA MET A 457 13.96 1.90 23.50
C MET A 457 13.94 3.41 23.75
N GLY A 458 13.84 3.85 25.00
CA GLY A 458 14.01 5.25 25.38
C GLY A 458 15.37 5.83 24.95
N HIS A 459 16.46 5.12 25.21
CA HIS A 459 17.80 5.52 24.74
C HIS A 459 17.93 5.43 23.21
N TYR A 460 17.42 4.36 22.60
CA TYR A 460 17.46 4.12 21.16
C TYR A 460 16.77 5.26 20.38
N LEU A 461 15.60 5.71 20.86
CA LEU A 461 14.85 6.84 20.29
C LEU A 461 15.56 8.19 20.43
N GLN A 462 16.52 8.32 21.34
CA GLN A 462 17.41 9.49 21.46
C GLN A 462 18.66 9.36 20.60
N GLY A 463 18.77 8.31 19.78
CA GLY A 463 19.91 8.04 18.92
C GLY A 463 21.05 7.27 19.61
N ASN A 464 20.83 6.72 20.81
CA ASN A 464 21.82 5.89 21.50
C ASN A 464 21.44 4.41 21.46
N GLY A 465 22.14 3.61 20.64
CA GLY A 465 21.93 2.16 20.54
C GLY A 465 22.76 1.32 21.52
N ALA A 466 23.66 1.93 22.29
CA ALA A 466 24.49 1.25 23.28
C ALA A 466 24.20 1.86 24.67
N ALA A 467 23.27 1.26 25.40
CA ALA A 467 22.72 1.83 26.62
C ALA A 467 23.19 1.10 27.87
N GLY A 468 23.77 1.85 28.82
CA GLY A 468 24.11 1.32 30.14
C GLY A 468 22.85 1.19 31.01
N ILE A 469 22.29 -0.02 31.12
CA ILE A 469 21.08 -0.30 31.91
C ILE A 469 21.43 -1.34 32.96
N ASN A 470 21.18 -1.05 34.24
CA ASN A 470 21.49 -1.95 35.37
C ASN A 470 22.94 -2.47 35.39
N ASN A 471 23.92 -1.63 35.01
CA ASN A 471 25.35 -1.95 34.87
C ASN A 471 25.68 -2.97 33.76
N MET A 472 24.78 -3.15 32.80
CA MET A 472 24.99 -3.91 31.58
C MET A 472 24.97 -2.95 30.40
N MET A 473 25.86 -3.17 29.42
CA MET A 473 25.79 -2.48 28.14
C MET A 473 24.81 -3.24 27.24
N GLU A 474 23.61 -2.69 27.08
CA GLU A 474 22.52 -3.29 26.33
C GLU A 474 22.46 -2.72 24.90
N ASP A 475 22.09 -3.56 23.95
CA ASP A 475 21.88 -3.27 22.54
C ASP A 475 20.46 -3.69 22.08
N LEU A 476 20.18 -3.60 20.77
CA LEU A 476 18.84 -3.85 20.25
C LEU A 476 18.37 -5.28 20.49
N ALA A 477 19.28 -6.27 20.49
CA ALA A 477 18.96 -7.66 20.78
C ALA A 477 18.36 -7.84 22.20
N THR A 478 18.76 -7.02 23.17
CA THR A 478 18.15 -7.03 24.52
C THR A 478 16.68 -6.65 24.48
N PHE A 479 16.31 -5.66 23.66
CA PHE A 479 14.91 -5.30 23.42
C PHE A 479 14.16 -6.42 22.71
N GLU A 480 14.75 -6.99 21.66
CA GLU A 480 14.13 -8.07 20.88
C GLU A 480 13.83 -9.30 21.75
N MET A 481 14.83 -9.73 22.53
CA MET A 481 14.66 -10.83 23.47
C MET A 481 13.53 -10.53 24.45
N SER A 482 13.51 -9.34 25.04
CA SER A 482 12.48 -8.95 26.03
C SER A 482 11.07 -9.04 25.44
N ARG A 483 10.83 -8.48 24.25
CA ARG A 483 9.49 -8.51 23.63
C ARG A 483 9.08 -9.90 23.13
N HIS A 484 10.00 -10.67 22.55
CA HIS A 484 9.69 -12.02 22.06
C HIS A 484 9.46 -12.97 23.22
N HIS A 485 10.16 -12.79 24.34
CA HIS A 485 9.94 -13.56 25.56
C HIS A 485 8.54 -13.31 26.13
N ILE A 486 8.13 -12.04 26.25
CA ILE A 486 6.78 -11.67 26.68
C ILE A 486 5.74 -12.27 25.73
N ARG A 487 5.88 -12.09 24.42
CA ARG A 487 4.93 -12.63 23.44
C ARG A 487 4.84 -14.15 23.52
N SER A 488 5.97 -14.84 23.59
CA SER A 488 6.02 -16.30 23.69
C SER A 488 5.29 -16.82 24.92
N TRP A 489 5.36 -16.11 26.05
CA TRP A 489 4.61 -16.46 27.26
C TRP A 489 3.11 -16.29 27.10
N VAL A 490 2.67 -15.18 26.49
CA VAL A 490 1.24 -14.92 26.24
C VAL A 490 0.66 -15.91 25.24
N ASP A 491 1.32 -16.10 24.09
CA ASP A 491 0.86 -17.02 23.03
C ASP A 491 0.76 -18.47 23.55
N SER A 492 1.68 -18.86 24.44
CA SER A 492 1.71 -20.21 25.02
C SER A 492 0.85 -20.35 26.28
N LYS A 493 0.16 -19.27 26.70
CA LYS A 493 -0.72 -19.22 27.89
C LYS A 493 -0.05 -19.76 29.16
N VAL A 494 1.21 -19.41 29.37
CA VAL A 494 2.02 -19.97 30.46
C VAL A 494 1.51 -19.51 31.81
N GLU A 495 1.57 -20.39 32.80
CA GLU A 495 1.37 -19.99 34.20
C GLU A 495 2.59 -19.21 34.69
N ILE A 496 2.31 -18.07 35.33
CA ILE A 496 3.30 -17.23 36.00
C ILE A 496 2.97 -17.13 37.49
N THR A 497 4.01 -17.04 38.31
CA THR A 497 3.90 -16.80 39.75
C THR A 497 3.89 -15.29 40.02
N PHE A 498 2.77 -14.78 40.54
CA PHE A 498 2.57 -13.37 40.88
C PHE A 498 3.16 -13.02 42.25
N ALA A 499 3.30 -11.73 42.54
CA ALA A 499 3.87 -11.26 43.81
C ALA A 499 3.09 -11.70 45.06
N ASP A 500 1.80 -11.98 44.93
CA ASP A 500 0.93 -12.51 46.00
C ASP A 500 1.08 -14.03 46.21
N GLY A 501 1.98 -14.69 45.46
CA GLY A 501 2.20 -16.13 45.46
C GLY A 501 1.17 -16.91 44.63
N SER A 502 0.17 -16.25 44.04
CA SER A 502 -0.80 -16.92 43.16
C SER A 502 -0.15 -17.31 41.83
N LYS A 503 -0.54 -18.46 41.29
CA LYS A 503 -0.15 -18.93 39.96
C LYS A 503 -1.33 -18.79 39.02
N LYS A 504 -1.20 -17.98 37.98
CA LYS A 504 -2.26 -17.76 36.98
C LYS A 504 -1.66 -17.68 35.58
N PRO A 505 -2.43 -18.01 34.52
CA PRO A 505 -1.99 -17.78 33.15
C PRO A 505 -1.71 -16.30 32.89
N LEU A 506 -0.64 -16.00 32.14
CA LEU A 506 -0.38 -14.64 31.67
C LEU A 506 -1.37 -14.26 30.56
N THR A 507 -2.05 -13.12 30.72
CA THR A 507 -3.00 -12.59 29.74
C THR A 507 -2.57 -11.21 29.23
N TRP A 508 -3.16 -10.77 28.12
CA TRP A 508 -2.89 -9.45 27.53
C TRP A 508 -3.24 -8.30 28.49
N GLU A 509 -4.31 -8.43 29.25
CA GLU A 509 -4.73 -7.42 30.23
C GLU A 509 -3.70 -7.25 31.35
N VAL A 510 -3.06 -8.35 31.77
CA VAL A 510 -1.97 -8.31 32.77
C VAL A 510 -0.73 -7.62 32.19
N VAL A 511 -0.35 -7.96 30.95
CA VAL A 511 0.79 -7.32 30.28
C VAL A 511 0.56 -5.83 30.10
N GLU A 512 -0.64 -5.41 29.66
CA GLU A 512 -1.00 -4.00 29.48
C GLU A 512 -0.92 -3.23 30.80
N LYS A 513 -1.49 -3.80 31.88
CA LYS A 513 -1.45 -3.20 33.21
C LYS A 513 -0.02 -3.01 33.71
N ILE A 514 0.80 -4.06 33.66
CA ILE A 514 2.20 -4.00 34.12
C ILE A 514 3.00 -3.03 33.25
N LEU A 515 2.78 -3.04 31.93
CA LEU A 515 3.41 -2.09 31.01
C LEU A 515 3.11 -0.63 31.40
N ALA A 516 1.86 -0.30 31.70
CA ALA A 516 1.48 1.04 32.14
C ALA A 516 2.11 1.42 33.50
N GLU A 517 2.20 0.47 34.43
CA GLU A 517 2.84 0.69 35.73
C GLU A 517 4.35 0.96 35.60
N GLU A 518 5.07 0.14 34.84
CA GLU A 518 6.51 0.31 34.61
C GLU A 518 6.80 1.60 33.81
N ALA A 519 5.99 1.91 32.79
CA ALA A 519 6.10 3.16 32.04
C ALA A 519 5.90 4.39 32.95
N LYS A 520 4.90 4.35 33.83
CA LYS A 520 4.68 5.41 34.83
C LYS A 520 5.86 5.55 35.78
N ALA A 521 6.41 4.44 36.29
CA ALA A 521 7.57 4.45 37.17
C ALA A 521 8.81 5.08 36.49
N LEU A 522 8.98 4.85 35.19
CA LEU A 522 10.10 5.36 34.40
C LEU A 522 9.90 6.78 33.84
N SER A 523 8.70 7.36 33.96
CA SER A 523 8.38 8.69 33.38
C SER A 523 9.30 9.83 33.85
N ALA A 524 9.91 9.72 35.04
CA ALA A 524 10.85 10.71 35.59
C ALA A 524 12.31 10.53 35.12
N SER A 525 12.61 9.52 34.28
CA SER A 525 13.98 9.21 33.84
C SER A 525 14.58 10.20 32.83
N GLY A 526 13.77 11.07 32.24
CA GLY A 526 14.18 11.95 31.13
C GLY A 526 14.25 11.27 29.76
N LEU A 527 13.89 9.97 29.70
CA LEU A 527 13.75 9.22 28.46
C LEU A 527 12.34 9.40 27.86
N PRO A 528 12.16 9.23 26.53
CA PRO A 528 10.85 9.29 25.87
C PRO A 528 10.02 8.01 26.12
N ILE A 529 9.69 7.75 27.39
CA ILE A 529 9.06 6.50 27.84
C ILE A 529 7.68 6.28 27.23
N GLU A 530 6.90 7.33 27.03
CA GLU A 530 5.58 7.22 26.37
C GLU A 530 5.71 6.67 24.94
N THR A 531 6.66 7.18 24.16
CA THR A 531 6.93 6.68 22.80
C THR A 531 7.56 5.28 22.84
N ALA A 532 8.46 5.01 23.79
CA ALA A 532 9.01 3.67 23.98
C ALA A 532 7.92 2.63 24.32
N GLN A 533 6.93 3.01 25.13
CA GLN A 533 5.78 2.20 25.47
C GLN A 533 4.93 1.90 24.23
N GLU A 534 4.68 2.91 23.40
CA GLU A 534 3.96 2.74 22.13
C GLU A 534 4.70 1.77 21.19
N VAL A 535 6.01 1.95 21.00
CA VAL A 535 6.84 1.07 20.16
C VAL A 535 6.82 -0.37 20.68
N LEU A 536 6.98 -0.56 21.99
CA LEU A 536 6.92 -1.88 22.61
C LEU A 536 5.54 -2.52 22.44
N TRP A 537 4.46 -1.76 22.69
CA TRP A 537 3.10 -2.27 22.56
C TRP A 537 2.78 -2.68 21.12
N ARG A 538 3.12 -1.83 20.13
CA ARG A 538 2.99 -2.18 18.71
C ARG A 538 3.83 -3.39 18.34
N GLY A 539 5.08 -3.46 18.81
CA GLY A 539 5.97 -4.60 18.61
C GLY A 539 5.44 -5.92 19.20
N LEU A 540 4.66 -5.84 20.29
CA LEU A 540 3.96 -6.98 20.87
C LEU A 540 2.70 -7.35 20.09
N GLN A 541 1.93 -6.38 19.60
CA GLN A 541 0.66 -6.60 18.90
C GLN A 541 0.85 -7.04 17.44
N GLU A 542 1.59 -6.26 16.65
CA GLU A 542 1.89 -6.53 15.23
C GLU A 542 2.87 -7.70 15.06
N TYR A 543 3.69 -7.93 16.09
CA TYR A 543 4.65 -9.03 16.20
C TYR A 543 5.53 -9.29 14.96
N PRO A 544 6.25 -8.26 14.45
CA PRO A 544 7.25 -8.47 13.41
C PRO A 544 8.41 -9.34 13.93
N GLU A 545 9.19 -9.94 13.02
CA GLU A 545 10.43 -10.64 13.41
C GLU A 545 11.43 -9.67 14.06
N TYR A 546 11.61 -8.48 13.48
CA TYR A 546 12.50 -7.44 14.01
C TYR A 546 11.74 -6.13 14.24
N ILE A 547 11.98 -5.49 15.38
CA ILE A 547 11.37 -4.22 15.74
C ILE A 547 11.82 -3.08 14.82
N SER A 548 12.97 -3.19 14.16
CA SER A 548 13.48 -2.19 13.22
C SER A 548 12.46 -1.80 12.13
N ARG A 549 11.52 -2.69 11.80
CA ARG A 549 10.36 -2.42 10.91
C ARG A 549 9.39 -1.36 11.46
N ILE A 550 9.27 -1.27 12.78
CA ILE A 550 8.43 -0.31 13.50
C ILE A 550 9.29 0.82 14.07
N SER A 551 10.37 0.53 14.80
CA SER A 551 11.18 1.54 15.48
C SER A 551 11.92 2.47 14.51
N GLY A 552 12.20 2.02 13.28
CA GLY A 552 12.74 2.86 12.22
C GLY A 552 11.89 4.10 11.96
N ASP A 553 10.57 3.98 12.14
CA ASP A 553 9.63 5.08 11.97
C ASP A 553 9.81 6.20 13.02
N TYR A 554 10.24 5.81 14.21
CA TYR A 554 10.37 6.72 15.35
C TYR A 554 11.77 7.30 15.48
N VAL A 555 12.80 6.55 15.07
CA VAL A 555 14.20 7.03 15.01
C VAL A 555 14.42 7.96 13.82
N ASN A 556 13.68 7.75 12.73
CA ASN A 556 13.73 8.57 11.53
C ASN A 556 12.38 9.23 11.28
N PRO A 557 11.89 10.08 12.18
CA PRO A 557 10.53 10.62 12.09
C PRO A 557 10.31 11.38 10.78
N GLU A 558 11.38 11.96 10.21
CA GLU A 558 11.40 12.60 8.88
C GLU A 558 10.90 11.68 7.75
N PHE A 559 11.11 10.36 7.86
CA PHE A 559 10.76 9.35 6.85
C PHE A 559 9.73 8.33 7.35
N GLY A 560 9.58 8.25 8.68
CA GLY A 560 8.93 7.22 9.47
C GLY A 560 7.44 7.36 9.73
N ARG A 561 6.74 8.08 8.89
CA ARG A 561 5.29 7.94 8.79
C ARG A 561 5.05 7.80 7.32
N GLY A 562 5.28 6.59 6.80
CA GLY A 562 5.30 6.36 5.36
C GLY A 562 4.08 7.02 4.73
N LEU A 563 4.26 8.18 4.09
CA LEU A 563 3.19 8.98 3.51
C LEU A 563 1.81 8.85 4.19
N VAL A 564 1.74 8.85 5.52
CA VAL A 564 0.47 9.01 6.25
C VAL A 564 0.42 10.46 6.67
N ILE A 565 -0.09 11.20 5.71
CA ILE A 565 -0.39 12.62 5.77
C ILE A 565 -1.35 12.97 6.94
N GLY A 566 -2.01 11.99 7.56
CA GLY A 566 -2.97 12.21 8.65
C GLY A 566 -2.40 12.75 9.97
N ASP A 567 -1.26 12.25 10.47
CA ASP A 567 -0.90 12.51 11.88
C ASP A 567 0.17 13.59 12.10
N ARG A 568 0.89 14.02 11.07
CA ARG A 568 1.86 15.13 11.19
C ARG A 568 1.22 16.51 10.99
N VAL A 569 0.04 16.54 10.38
CA VAL A 569 -0.79 17.76 10.19
C VAL A 569 -1.58 18.11 11.47
N LEU A 570 -1.82 17.15 12.36
CA LEU A 570 -2.62 17.38 13.58
C LEU A 570 -1.83 17.99 14.76
N ARG A 571 -0.52 17.76 14.89
CA ARG A 571 0.28 18.31 16.01
C ARG A 571 0.40 19.85 16.01
N PRO A 572 0.53 20.55 14.87
CA PRO A 572 0.56 22.02 14.87
C PRO A 572 -0.76 22.69 15.29
N LEU A 573 -1.87 21.95 15.36
CA LEU A 573 -3.17 22.48 15.80
C LEU A 573 -3.43 22.26 17.29
N GLN A 574 -2.80 21.26 17.91
CA GLN A 574 -2.90 21.03 19.36
C GLN A 574 -1.72 21.62 20.16
N ASN A 575 -0.53 21.80 19.56
CA ASN A 575 0.70 22.17 20.29
C ASN A 575 1.29 23.56 20.02
N THR A 576 0.58 24.49 19.36
CA THR A 576 0.99 25.91 19.40
C THR A 576 0.53 26.58 20.70
N GLY A 577 1.06 26.08 21.83
CA GLY A 577 1.04 26.75 23.12
C GLY A 577 2.08 27.89 23.23
N GLY A 578 2.69 28.32 22.12
CA GLY A 578 3.67 29.40 22.10
C GLY A 578 3.49 30.28 20.87
N GLN A 579 3.15 31.56 21.11
CA GLN A 579 2.90 32.63 20.13
C GLN A 579 1.50 32.72 19.50
N LEU A 580 0.48 32.52 20.32
CA LEU A 580 -0.78 33.26 20.16
C LEU A 580 -0.82 34.30 21.30
N THR A 581 -1.15 35.56 21.00
CA THR A 581 -1.26 36.60 22.05
C THR A 581 -2.25 36.15 23.12
N PRO A 582 -2.16 36.65 24.37
CA PRO A 582 -2.99 36.20 25.49
C PRO A 582 -4.50 36.17 25.20
N GLU A 583 -4.98 36.94 24.22
CA GLU A 583 -6.39 36.98 23.79
C GLU A 583 -6.87 35.75 22.98
N PHE A 584 -5.98 34.88 22.49
CA PHE A 584 -6.34 33.75 21.59
C PHE A 584 -6.33 32.37 22.27
N LYS A 585 -6.06 32.28 23.58
CA LYS A 585 -6.12 31.02 24.35
C LYS A 585 -7.53 30.41 24.46
N SER A 586 -8.57 31.14 24.08
CA SER A 586 -9.97 30.74 24.25
C SER A 586 -10.61 30.12 23.01
N ILE A 587 -9.95 30.15 21.85
CA ILE A 587 -10.47 29.52 20.62
C ILE A 587 -9.90 28.11 20.55
N LYS A 588 -10.60 27.15 21.15
CA LYS A 588 -10.41 25.73 20.81
C LYS A 588 -10.95 25.52 19.41
N PHE A 589 -10.09 25.12 18.49
CA PHE A 589 -10.58 24.46 17.28
C PHE A 589 -11.13 23.12 17.72
N ASP A 590 -12.43 22.93 17.56
CA ASP A 590 -13.07 21.64 17.77
C ASP A 590 -12.35 20.62 16.87
N ASP A 591 -11.94 19.47 17.41
CA ASP A 591 -11.25 18.44 16.64
C ASP A 591 -12.11 17.97 15.46
N ASP A 592 -13.45 18.06 15.56
CA ASP A 592 -14.38 17.77 14.46
C ASP A 592 -14.45 18.89 13.42
N LEU A 593 -14.24 20.15 13.83
CA LEU A 593 -14.06 21.28 12.90
C LEU A 593 -12.72 21.19 12.17
N VAL A 594 -11.65 20.77 12.84
CA VAL A 594 -10.33 20.54 12.24
C VAL A 594 -10.38 19.35 11.27
N ARG A 595 -11.02 18.25 11.64
CA ARG A 595 -11.20 17.07 10.77
C ARG A 595 -12.06 17.38 9.56
N SER A 596 -13.15 18.14 9.73
CA SER A 596 -14.00 18.58 8.61
C SER A 596 -13.31 19.61 7.71
N LEU A 597 -12.50 20.51 8.26
CA LEU A 597 -11.71 21.46 7.47
C LEU A 597 -10.54 20.78 6.74
N LEU A 598 -9.87 19.80 7.33
CA LEU A 598 -8.71 19.14 6.72
C LEU A 598 -9.06 17.94 5.84
N GLY A 599 -10.31 17.47 5.86
CA GLY A 599 -10.71 16.25 5.16
C GLY A 599 -9.88 15.04 5.58
N CYS A 600 -9.37 14.99 6.82
CA CYS A 600 -8.49 13.91 7.29
C CYS A 600 -9.27 12.59 7.39
N ARG A 601 -9.40 11.90 6.26
CA ARG A 601 -9.94 10.55 6.14
C ARG A 601 -8.89 9.55 6.68
N PRO A 602 -9.32 8.46 7.34
CA PRO A 602 -8.40 7.50 7.94
C PRO A 602 -7.43 6.95 6.90
N SER A 603 -6.15 6.80 7.26
CA SER A 603 -5.18 6.17 6.36
C SER A 603 -5.50 4.69 6.20
N ILE A 604 -6.11 4.33 5.07
CA ILE A 604 -6.38 2.93 4.76
C ILE A 604 -5.10 2.30 4.19
N SER A 605 -4.38 1.55 5.02
CA SER A 605 -3.19 0.82 4.61
C SER A 605 -3.55 -0.58 4.10
N GLY A 606 -3.88 -0.68 2.81
CA GLY A 606 -4.08 -1.95 2.09
C GLY A 606 -5.43 -2.06 1.40
N GLY A 607 -5.47 -2.69 0.21
CA GLY A 607 -6.69 -2.71 -0.60
C GLY A 607 -7.86 -3.48 0.03
N ALA A 608 -7.62 -4.50 0.85
CA ALA A 608 -8.69 -5.19 1.58
C ALA A 608 -9.45 -4.25 2.53
N GLU A 609 -8.73 -3.44 3.31
CA GLU A 609 -9.34 -2.44 4.20
C GLU A 609 -10.03 -1.33 3.40
N MET A 610 -9.52 -1.02 2.20
CA MET A 610 -10.19 -0.08 1.29
C MET A 610 -11.52 -0.63 0.78
N VAL A 611 -11.58 -1.92 0.45
CA VAL A 611 -12.83 -2.58 0.09
C VAL A 611 -13.80 -2.60 1.25
N LYS A 612 -13.35 -2.87 2.48
CA LYS A 612 -14.23 -2.81 3.67
C LYS A 612 -14.85 -1.42 3.83
N HIS A 613 -14.04 -0.37 3.72
CA HIS A 613 -14.51 1.00 3.83
C HIS A 613 -15.52 1.35 2.72
N ARG A 614 -15.13 1.13 1.46
CA ARG A 614 -15.95 1.45 0.28
C ARG A 614 -17.22 0.61 0.20
N GLY A 615 -17.15 -0.65 0.63
CA GLY A 615 -18.32 -1.53 0.77
C GLY A 615 -19.34 -0.97 1.76
N ARG A 616 -18.89 -0.49 2.92
CA ARG A 616 -19.77 0.16 3.90
C ARG A 616 -20.35 1.47 3.38
N PHE A 617 -19.57 2.26 2.64
CA PHE A 617 -20.07 3.46 1.96
C PHE A 617 -21.19 3.11 0.97
N LEU A 618 -20.94 2.16 0.07
CA LEU A 618 -21.93 1.72 -0.90
C LEU A 618 -23.19 1.19 -0.21
N ASN A 619 -23.04 0.44 0.89
CA ASN A 619 -24.17 -0.03 1.70
C ASN A 619 -25.04 1.12 2.24
N ARG A 620 -24.42 2.19 2.77
CA ARG A 620 -25.16 3.37 3.26
C ARG A 620 -25.93 4.04 2.12
N LEU A 621 -25.30 4.20 0.95
CA LEU A 621 -25.98 4.80 -0.21
C LEU A 621 -27.16 3.96 -0.68
N LEU A 622 -26.98 2.64 -0.82
CA LEU A 622 -28.05 1.74 -1.26
C LEU A 622 -29.21 1.72 -0.25
N GLN A 623 -28.93 1.73 1.06
CA GLN A 623 -29.95 1.82 2.11
C GLN A 623 -30.73 3.13 2.08
N SER A 624 -30.10 4.23 1.64
CA SER A 624 -30.80 5.51 1.45
C SER A 624 -31.69 5.56 0.21
N GLY A 625 -31.67 4.53 -0.63
CA GLY A 625 -32.35 4.54 -1.93
C GLY A 625 -31.63 5.37 -2.99
N THR A 626 -30.34 5.66 -2.80
CA THR A 626 -29.52 6.41 -3.76
C THR A 626 -28.84 5.45 -4.73
N CYS A 627 -29.04 5.65 -6.03
CA CYS A 627 -28.35 4.91 -7.08
C CYS A 627 -26.89 5.37 -7.21
N TYR A 628 -25.97 4.43 -7.31
CA TYR A 628 -24.55 4.74 -7.59
C TYR A 628 -24.23 4.56 -9.07
N LYS A 629 -23.45 5.48 -9.64
CA LYS A 629 -23.15 5.49 -11.08
C LYS A 629 -21.69 5.16 -11.31
N TYR A 630 -21.39 4.63 -12.49
CA TYR A 630 -20.04 4.25 -12.88
C TYR A 630 -19.72 4.71 -14.31
N MET A 631 -18.46 5.05 -14.55
CA MET A 631 -17.95 5.38 -15.89
C MET A 631 -16.62 4.67 -16.14
N GLY A 632 -16.51 4.05 -17.31
CA GLY A 632 -15.31 3.33 -17.73
C GLY A 632 -14.06 4.21 -17.82
N CYS A 633 -13.00 3.79 -17.12
CA CYS A 633 -11.72 4.47 -17.06
C CYS A 633 -10.56 3.50 -17.39
N ALA A 634 -9.67 3.90 -18.29
CA ALA A 634 -8.42 3.23 -18.63
C ALA A 634 -7.17 3.95 -18.06
N SER A 635 -7.34 5.14 -17.49
CA SER A 635 -6.24 5.93 -16.88
C SER A 635 -6.64 6.56 -15.56
N GLY A 636 -5.65 6.85 -14.71
CA GLY A 636 -5.87 7.55 -13.44
C GLY A 636 -6.39 8.98 -13.61
N LEU A 637 -6.01 9.66 -14.70
CA LEU A 637 -6.52 10.98 -15.06
C LEU A 637 -8.03 10.94 -15.33
N ALA A 638 -8.49 9.96 -16.12
CA ALA A 638 -9.90 9.77 -16.39
C ALA A 638 -10.69 9.43 -15.11
N ALA A 639 -10.14 8.57 -14.24
CA ALA A 639 -10.78 8.23 -12.97
C ALA A 639 -10.94 9.46 -12.05
N ALA A 640 -9.91 10.30 -11.94
CA ALA A 640 -9.99 11.54 -11.18
C ALA A 640 -11.05 12.49 -11.75
N ALA A 641 -11.09 12.67 -13.08
CA ALA A 641 -12.10 13.50 -13.73
C ALA A 641 -13.53 12.97 -13.54
N VAL A 642 -13.72 11.64 -13.60
CA VAL A 642 -15.01 10.97 -13.35
C VAL A 642 -15.47 11.20 -11.92
N VAL A 643 -14.63 10.93 -10.93
CA VAL A 643 -14.99 11.09 -9.52
C VAL A 643 -15.27 12.56 -9.20
N HIS A 644 -14.48 13.46 -9.77
CA HIS A 644 -14.64 14.89 -9.53
C HIS A 644 -15.90 15.46 -10.19
N GLY A 645 -16.11 15.18 -11.48
CA GLY A 645 -17.32 15.59 -12.20
C GLY A 645 -18.59 14.94 -11.62
N GLY A 646 -18.45 13.75 -11.03
CA GLY A 646 -19.51 13.04 -10.33
C GLY A 646 -19.67 13.38 -8.85
N GLN A 647 -18.83 14.26 -8.29
CA GLN A 647 -18.81 14.63 -6.87
C GLN A 647 -18.79 13.41 -5.92
N GLY A 648 -18.01 12.38 -6.23
CA GLY A 648 -17.93 11.14 -5.44
C GLY A 648 -19.08 10.14 -5.68
N LEU A 649 -20.16 10.55 -6.35
CA LEU A 649 -21.34 9.72 -6.64
C LEU A 649 -21.27 9.01 -8.01
N VAL A 650 -20.19 9.26 -8.76
CA VAL A 650 -19.84 8.51 -9.98
C VAL A 650 -18.46 7.88 -9.77
N GLY A 651 -18.42 6.56 -9.70
CA GLY A 651 -17.20 5.80 -9.51
C GLY A 651 -16.52 5.37 -10.80
N PRO A 652 -15.21 5.05 -10.77
CA PRO A 652 -14.53 4.44 -11.89
C PRO A 652 -15.02 3.01 -12.17
N TYR A 653 -15.06 2.64 -13.44
CA TYR A 653 -15.26 1.27 -13.92
C TYR A 653 -14.01 0.76 -14.64
N CYS A 654 -13.49 -0.39 -14.22
CA CYS A 654 -12.40 -1.09 -14.87
C CYS A 654 -12.97 -2.12 -15.86
N GLY A 655 -13.30 -1.67 -17.08
CA GLY A 655 -13.96 -2.51 -18.08
C GLY A 655 -13.01 -3.36 -18.92
N GLY A 656 -13.37 -4.63 -19.17
CA GLY A 656 -12.56 -5.57 -19.95
C GLY A 656 -12.33 -5.07 -21.37
N TRP A 657 -13.38 -4.56 -22.02
CA TRP A 657 -13.29 -3.91 -23.33
C TRP A 657 -12.28 -2.75 -23.35
N GLN A 658 -12.33 -1.85 -22.36
CA GLN A 658 -11.40 -0.71 -22.31
C GLN A 658 -9.97 -1.16 -22.08
N ILE A 659 -9.75 -2.18 -21.26
CA ILE A 659 -8.43 -2.77 -21.08
C ILE A 659 -7.94 -3.35 -22.40
N ASN A 660 -8.77 -4.13 -23.12
CA ASN A 660 -8.43 -4.69 -24.42
C ASN A 660 -8.01 -3.61 -25.43
N ALA A 661 -8.74 -2.50 -25.50
CA ALA A 661 -8.50 -1.45 -26.48
C ALA A 661 -7.38 -0.47 -26.10
N MET A 662 -7.24 -0.14 -24.80
CA MET A 662 -6.42 0.98 -24.34
C MET A 662 -5.35 0.59 -23.31
N GLY A 663 -5.46 -0.58 -22.67
CA GLY A 663 -4.61 -1.00 -21.56
C GLY A 663 -3.52 -2.01 -21.93
N LEU A 664 -3.63 -2.65 -23.09
CA LEU A 664 -2.66 -3.63 -23.62
C LEU A 664 -1.61 -2.96 -24.54
N GLU A 665 -0.52 -3.68 -24.83
CA GLU A 665 0.53 -3.20 -25.76
C GLU A 665 -0.01 -2.97 -27.19
N GLU A 666 -0.97 -3.79 -27.61
CA GLU A 666 -1.70 -3.62 -28.86
C GLU A 666 -3.20 -3.52 -28.58
N SER A 667 -3.90 -2.62 -29.27
CA SER A 667 -5.36 -2.52 -29.19
C SER A 667 -6.00 -3.82 -29.70
N ARG A 668 -6.79 -4.46 -28.86
CA ARG A 668 -7.51 -5.70 -29.16
C ARG A 668 -9.03 -5.50 -29.14
N PRO A 669 -9.78 -6.27 -29.94
CA PRO A 669 -11.23 -6.34 -29.77
C PRO A 669 -11.58 -7.06 -28.47
N ASP A 670 -12.83 -6.88 -28.04
CA ASP A 670 -13.35 -7.47 -26.81
C ASP A 670 -13.72 -8.95 -26.97
N THR A 671 -12.67 -9.77 -27.03
CA THR A 671 -12.71 -11.23 -27.25
C THR A 671 -11.73 -11.96 -26.32
N LEU A 672 -11.72 -11.61 -25.03
CA LEU A 672 -10.97 -12.27 -23.95
C LEU A 672 -9.42 -12.23 -24.08
N TRP A 673 -8.84 -11.03 -24.25
CA TRP A 673 -7.38 -10.84 -24.17
C TRP A 673 -6.90 -10.36 -22.80
N VAL A 674 -7.83 -9.88 -21.97
CA VAL A 674 -7.60 -9.44 -20.60
C VAL A 674 -7.21 -10.63 -19.73
N LYS A 675 -6.11 -10.49 -18.98
CA LYS A 675 -5.68 -11.48 -17.99
C LYS A 675 -6.46 -11.30 -16.67
N PRO A 676 -6.56 -12.35 -15.83
CA PRO A 676 -7.25 -12.26 -14.55
C PRO A 676 -6.83 -11.11 -13.62
N GLU A 677 -5.56 -10.75 -13.63
CA GLU A 677 -5.01 -9.69 -12.80
C GLU A 677 -5.22 -8.27 -13.36
N ASP A 678 -5.51 -8.11 -14.64
CA ASP A 678 -5.48 -6.80 -15.32
C ASP A 678 -6.52 -5.81 -14.78
N PRO A 679 -7.78 -6.20 -14.49
CA PRO A 679 -8.74 -5.29 -13.85
C PRO A 679 -8.25 -4.81 -12.47
N GLY A 680 -7.64 -5.71 -11.70
CA GLY A 680 -7.00 -5.37 -10.43
C GLY A 680 -5.80 -4.44 -10.61
N ASN A 681 -4.95 -4.68 -11.60
CA ASN A 681 -3.78 -3.85 -11.89
C ASN A 681 -4.19 -2.44 -12.34
N LEU A 682 -5.25 -2.33 -13.14
CA LEU A 682 -5.83 -1.05 -13.52
C LEU A 682 -6.37 -0.32 -12.28
N ALA A 683 -7.14 -0.98 -11.42
CA ALA A 683 -7.66 -0.38 -10.19
C ALA A 683 -6.54 0.14 -9.27
N LEU A 684 -5.41 -0.55 -9.18
CA LEU A 684 -4.23 -0.05 -8.44
C LEU A 684 -3.74 1.29 -9.03
N LYS A 685 -3.62 1.39 -10.36
CA LYS A 685 -3.25 2.64 -11.04
C LYS A 685 -4.29 3.74 -10.76
N LEU A 686 -5.58 3.43 -10.83
CA LEU A 686 -6.65 4.40 -10.55
C LEU A 686 -6.56 4.91 -9.10
N ASN A 687 -6.43 4.01 -8.13
CA ASN A 687 -6.37 4.36 -6.72
C ASN A 687 -5.14 5.21 -6.36
N ASN A 688 -3.99 4.98 -7.00
CA ASN A 688 -2.81 5.82 -6.79
C ASN A 688 -3.06 7.28 -7.22
N PHE A 689 -3.76 7.49 -8.34
CA PHE A 689 -4.12 8.82 -8.82
C PHE A 689 -5.21 9.47 -7.96
N LEU A 690 -6.25 8.73 -7.58
CA LEU A 690 -7.31 9.24 -6.71
C LEU A 690 -6.77 9.65 -5.34
N GLY A 691 -5.88 8.82 -4.77
CA GLY A 691 -5.18 9.15 -3.53
C GLY A 691 -4.24 10.36 -3.66
N LEU A 692 -3.73 10.65 -4.86
CA LEU A 692 -2.97 11.89 -5.11
C LEU A 692 -3.90 13.12 -5.14
N GLN A 693 -5.07 13.03 -5.78
CA GLN A 693 -6.03 14.14 -5.82
C GLN A 693 -6.53 14.53 -4.42
N ASP A 694 -6.78 13.54 -3.57
CA ASP A 694 -7.14 13.77 -2.16
C ASP A 694 -6.04 14.54 -1.41
N LYS A 695 -4.76 14.17 -1.65
CA LYS A 695 -3.61 14.88 -1.07
C LYS A 695 -3.50 16.32 -1.59
N ILE A 696 -3.77 16.55 -2.87
CA ILE A 696 -3.76 17.89 -3.48
C ILE A 696 -4.79 18.78 -2.77
N GLN A 697 -6.03 18.31 -2.66
CA GLN A 697 -7.10 19.03 -1.95
C GLN A 697 -6.71 19.36 -0.51
N MET A 698 -6.12 18.39 0.20
CA MET A 698 -5.71 18.61 1.58
C MET A 698 -4.58 19.65 1.71
N VAL A 699 -3.56 19.58 0.85
CA VAL A 699 -2.45 20.55 0.85
C VAL A 699 -2.92 21.95 0.51
N ASP A 700 -3.82 22.09 -0.47
CA ASP A 700 -4.43 23.38 -0.80
C ASP A 700 -5.15 24.01 0.38
N THR A 701 -5.90 23.19 1.13
CA THR A 701 -6.61 23.67 2.31
C THR A 701 -5.65 24.10 3.42
N ILE A 702 -4.54 23.36 3.62
CA ILE A 702 -3.50 23.73 4.57
C ILE A 702 -2.90 25.10 4.21
N HIS A 703 -2.54 25.32 2.94
CA HIS A 703 -2.01 26.61 2.50
C HIS A 703 -3.00 27.75 2.70
N GLN A 704 -4.29 27.54 2.40
CA GLN A 704 -5.34 28.54 2.62
C GLN A 704 -5.56 28.84 4.11
N LEU A 705 -5.56 27.82 4.98
CA LEU A 705 -5.62 28.00 6.43
C LEU A 705 -4.44 28.81 6.97
N GLN A 706 -3.23 28.55 6.46
CA GLN A 706 -2.02 29.30 6.82
C GLN A 706 -2.11 30.77 6.39
N ALA A 707 -2.60 31.04 5.18
CA ALA A 707 -2.81 32.40 4.69
C ALA A 707 -3.83 33.17 5.55
N LEU A 708 -4.96 32.54 5.89
CA LEU A 708 -6.00 33.15 6.73
C LEU A 708 -5.47 33.55 8.12
N ARG A 709 -4.57 32.76 8.71
CA ARG A 709 -3.97 33.05 10.04
C ARG A 709 -3.24 34.39 10.11
N SER A 710 -2.85 34.96 8.97
CA SER A 710 -2.19 36.28 8.91
C SER A 710 -3.17 37.47 8.94
N LEU A 711 -4.48 37.23 8.86
CA LEU A 711 -5.51 38.28 8.75
C LEU A 711 -6.06 38.76 10.11
N PRO A 712 -6.59 40.00 10.18
CA PRO A 712 -7.32 40.51 11.35
C PRO A 712 -8.54 39.65 11.71
N GLN A 713 -8.90 39.59 12.99
CA GLN A 713 -9.89 38.65 13.55
C GLN A 713 -11.25 38.60 12.82
N GLY A 714 -11.79 39.74 12.39
CA GLY A 714 -13.04 39.80 11.63
C GLY A 714 -12.94 39.10 10.28
N GLN A 715 -11.84 39.36 9.56
CA GLN A 715 -11.54 38.77 8.25
C GLN A 715 -11.11 37.31 8.36
N PHE A 716 -10.40 36.93 9.43
CA PHE A 716 -10.07 35.52 9.71
C PHE A 716 -11.33 34.68 9.87
N ARG A 717 -12.33 35.15 10.64
CA ARG A 717 -13.59 34.41 10.85
C ARG A 717 -14.41 34.29 9.57
N GLU A 718 -14.47 35.36 8.78
CA GLU A 718 -15.17 35.36 7.50
C GLU A 718 -14.47 34.45 6.49
N GLY A 719 -13.14 34.54 6.39
CA GLY A 719 -12.33 33.68 5.53
C GLY A 719 -12.33 32.22 5.95
N LEU A 720 -12.39 31.91 7.25
CA LEU A 720 -12.52 30.53 7.74
C LEU A 720 -13.88 29.93 7.38
N ARG A 721 -14.96 30.71 7.46
CA ARG A 721 -16.29 30.28 6.98
C ARG A 721 -16.29 30.05 5.48
N ALA A 722 -15.69 30.96 4.70
CA ALA A 722 -15.57 30.81 3.26
C ALA A 722 -14.76 29.55 2.88
N LEU A 723 -13.64 29.31 3.56
CA LEU A 723 -12.83 28.11 3.37
C LEU A 723 -13.58 26.83 3.76
N GLN A 724 -14.31 26.85 4.87
CA GLN A 724 -15.16 25.72 5.25
C GLN A 724 -16.23 25.43 4.19
N SER A 725 -16.89 26.46 3.67
CA SER A 725 -17.84 26.31 2.57
C SER A 725 -17.17 25.75 1.31
N GLN A 726 -15.94 26.15 1.00
CA GLN A 726 -15.16 25.60 -0.12
C GLN A 726 -14.77 24.13 0.09
N VAL A 727 -14.23 23.78 1.26
CA VAL A 727 -13.85 22.38 1.57
C VAL A 727 -15.04 21.45 1.50
N ASN A 728 -16.22 21.91 1.95
CA ASN A 728 -17.47 21.15 1.83
C ASN A 728 -17.90 20.89 0.37
N THR A 729 -17.32 21.61 -0.60
CA THR A 729 -17.54 21.37 -2.05
C THR A 729 -16.49 20.46 -2.69
N TYR A 730 -15.47 20.04 -1.94
CA TYR A 730 -14.45 19.13 -2.47
C TYR A 730 -15.03 17.74 -2.71
N SER A 731 -14.58 17.15 -3.82
CA SER A 731 -15.01 15.81 -4.22
C SER A 731 -14.43 14.76 -3.29
N ASP A 732 -15.25 13.78 -2.92
CA ASP A 732 -14.80 12.64 -2.13
C ASP A 732 -14.11 11.60 -3.00
N PHE A 733 -12.80 11.40 -2.79
CA PHE A 733 -11.99 10.39 -3.52
C PHE A 733 -11.84 9.07 -2.75
N HIS A 734 -12.44 8.96 -1.57
CA HIS A 734 -12.21 7.88 -0.62
C HIS A 734 -13.49 7.06 -0.36
N ASP A 735 -14.60 7.72 -0.01
CA ASP A 735 -15.99 7.24 0.00
C ASP A 735 -16.50 7.18 -1.44
N ILE A 736 -15.94 6.24 -2.22
CA ILE A 736 -16.37 5.92 -3.58
C ILE A 736 -16.51 4.40 -3.74
N SER A 737 -17.13 3.94 -4.83
CA SER A 737 -17.09 2.53 -5.22
C SER A 737 -16.37 2.37 -6.56
N ILE A 738 -15.58 1.31 -6.69
CA ILE A 738 -14.98 0.91 -7.98
C ILE A 738 -15.63 -0.40 -8.41
N LEU A 739 -16.11 -0.43 -9.65
CA LEU A 739 -16.63 -1.63 -10.32
C LEU A 739 -15.57 -2.19 -11.27
N ALA A 740 -15.42 -3.50 -11.34
CA ALA A 740 -14.57 -4.13 -12.34
C ALA A 740 -15.25 -5.29 -13.07
N ASP A 741 -14.77 -5.50 -14.29
CA ASP A 741 -15.14 -6.56 -15.20
C ASP A 741 -14.19 -7.74 -15.04
N LEU A 742 -14.74 -8.91 -14.69
CA LEU A 742 -13.99 -10.17 -14.65
C LEU A 742 -14.39 -11.11 -15.79
N GLU A 743 -14.97 -10.55 -16.86
CA GLU A 743 -15.40 -11.30 -18.04
C GLU A 743 -16.34 -12.44 -17.60
N GLN A 744 -16.23 -13.62 -18.21
CA GLN A 744 -16.93 -14.84 -17.81
C GLN A 744 -16.21 -15.63 -16.69
N GLY A 745 -15.43 -14.95 -15.83
CA GLY A 745 -14.56 -15.60 -14.85
C GLY A 745 -13.39 -16.36 -15.49
N TYR A 746 -13.03 -15.97 -16.71
CA TYR A 746 -11.98 -16.62 -17.52
C TYR A 746 -12.23 -18.13 -17.76
N GLY A 747 -13.48 -18.57 -17.61
CA GLY A 747 -13.92 -19.95 -17.82
C GLY A 747 -13.31 -20.99 -16.86
N ASP A 748 -12.70 -20.55 -15.75
CA ASP A 748 -12.00 -21.45 -14.83
C ASP A 748 -12.02 -20.91 -13.38
N VAL A 749 -12.32 -21.80 -12.44
CA VAL A 749 -12.40 -21.52 -11.00
C VAL A 749 -11.10 -20.95 -10.42
N LYS A 750 -9.94 -21.46 -10.83
CA LYS A 750 -8.63 -21.00 -10.36
C LYS A 750 -8.37 -19.58 -10.81
N TYR A 751 -8.64 -19.27 -12.08
CA TYR A 751 -8.44 -17.92 -12.63
C TYR A 751 -9.45 -16.93 -12.06
N THR A 752 -10.71 -17.34 -11.89
CA THR A 752 -11.72 -16.54 -11.17
C THR A 752 -11.24 -16.16 -9.78
N ARG A 753 -10.80 -17.15 -8.98
CA ARG A 753 -10.32 -16.89 -7.61
C ARG A 753 -9.13 -15.93 -7.60
N TYR A 754 -8.16 -16.15 -8.49
CA TYR A 754 -7.00 -15.27 -8.61
C TYR A 754 -7.38 -13.83 -9.00
N GLY A 755 -8.25 -13.66 -10.00
CA GLY A 755 -8.72 -12.35 -10.44
C GLY A 755 -9.49 -11.60 -9.34
N VAL A 756 -10.40 -12.29 -8.63
CA VAL A 756 -11.13 -11.72 -7.49
C VAL A 756 -10.18 -11.31 -6.36
N THR A 757 -9.24 -12.18 -5.99
CA THR A 757 -8.25 -11.86 -4.96
C THR A 757 -7.44 -10.62 -5.33
N LYS A 758 -6.96 -10.53 -6.59
CA LYS A 758 -6.23 -9.37 -7.08
C LYS A 758 -7.07 -8.10 -7.10
N ALA A 759 -8.33 -8.22 -7.52
CA ALA A 759 -9.25 -7.09 -7.57
C ALA A 759 -9.49 -6.50 -6.17
N ILE A 760 -9.75 -7.34 -5.17
CA ILE A 760 -9.97 -6.91 -3.78
C ILE A 760 -8.68 -6.36 -3.16
N GLN A 761 -7.54 -7.02 -3.36
CA GLN A 761 -6.23 -6.54 -2.89
C GLN A 761 -5.87 -5.15 -3.44
N ASN A 762 -6.46 -4.77 -4.57
CA ASN A 762 -6.27 -3.46 -5.21
C ASN A 762 -7.48 -2.54 -5.10
N GLY A 763 -8.45 -2.85 -4.21
CA GLY A 763 -9.47 -1.90 -3.78
C GLY A 763 -10.76 -1.85 -4.59
N ILE A 764 -11.11 -2.93 -5.29
CA ILE A 764 -12.38 -3.05 -6.02
C ILE A 764 -13.48 -3.56 -5.09
N SER A 765 -14.57 -2.80 -4.97
CA SER A 765 -15.71 -3.07 -4.09
C SER A 765 -16.92 -3.69 -4.80
N MET A 766 -16.93 -3.70 -6.12
CA MET A 766 -17.98 -4.34 -6.92
C MET A 766 -17.38 -5.07 -8.12
N LEU A 767 -17.85 -6.29 -8.37
CA LEU A 767 -17.34 -7.15 -9.44
C LEU A 767 -18.51 -7.69 -10.24
N HIS A 768 -18.41 -7.68 -11.57
CA HIS A 768 -19.37 -8.38 -12.42
C HIS A 768 -18.69 -9.54 -13.17
N ILE A 769 -19.46 -10.61 -13.31
CA ILE A 769 -19.08 -11.83 -14.04
C ILE A 769 -20.28 -12.24 -14.89
N GLU A 770 -20.02 -12.61 -16.14
CA GLU A 770 -21.04 -12.99 -17.13
C GLU A 770 -21.13 -14.49 -17.40
N ASP A 771 -22.29 -14.94 -17.87
CA ASP A 771 -22.59 -16.36 -18.15
C ASP A 771 -22.31 -16.80 -19.59
N GLN A 772 -21.38 -16.11 -20.27
CA GLN A 772 -20.97 -16.47 -21.63
C GLN A 772 -20.07 -17.71 -21.66
N GLY A 773 -20.17 -18.46 -22.76
CA GLY A 773 -19.32 -19.63 -23.01
C GLY A 773 -17.89 -19.28 -23.42
N PRO A 774 -17.07 -20.28 -23.79
CA PRO A 774 -15.64 -20.10 -24.05
C PRO A 774 -15.29 -19.07 -25.13
N LYS A 775 -16.16 -18.82 -26.13
CA LYS A 775 -15.97 -17.75 -27.12
C LYS A 775 -16.63 -16.46 -26.66
N LYS A 776 -16.12 -15.87 -25.58
CA LYS A 776 -16.62 -14.60 -25.05
C LYS A 776 -16.60 -13.50 -26.11
N ARG A 777 -17.66 -12.69 -26.12
CA ARG A 777 -17.81 -11.50 -26.96
C ARG A 777 -18.37 -10.34 -26.16
N CYS A 778 -18.13 -9.13 -26.64
CA CYS A 778 -18.88 -7.96 -26.18
C CYS A 778 -20.39 -8.20 -26.24
N GLY A 779 -21.13 -7.72 -25.23
CA GLY A 779 -22.58 -7.88 -25.11
C GLY A 779 -23.40 -7.37 -26.30
N HIS A 780 -22.86 -6.48 -27.13
CA HIS A 780 -23.54 -5.97 -28.33
C HIS A 780 -23.06 -6.59 -29.64
N LEU A 781 -22.15 -7.57 -29.60
CA LEU A 781 -21.79 -8.35 -30.77
C LEU A 781 -22.81 -9.48 -31.01
N GLY A 782 -23.07 -9.80 -32.28
CA GLY A 782 -23.88 -10.94 -32.66
C GLY A 782 -23.15 -12.28 -32.42
N ASP A 783 -23.92 -13.38 -32.46
CA ASP A 783 -23.44 -14.76 -32.31
C ASP A 783 -22.86 -15.08 -30.91
N LYS A 784 -23.47 -14.52 -29.86
CA LYS A 784 -23.15 -14.83 -28.46
C LYS A 784 -23.62 -16.24 -28.10
N GLU A 785 -22.84 -16.88 -27.25
CA GLU A 785 -23.09 -18.21 -26.72
C GLU A 785 -23.11 -18.17 -25.20
N LEU A 786 -24.09 -18.84 -24.59
CA LEU A 786 -24.15 -19.03 -23.15
C LEU A 786 -23.31 -20.25 -22.78
N ASP A 787 -22.69 -20.19 -21.61
CA ASP A 787 -22.31 -21.39 -20.90
C ASP A 787 -23.55 -22.01 -20.23
N THR A 788 -23.38 -23.23 -19.75
CA THR A 788 -24.34 -23.89 -18.88
C THR A 788 -24.50 -23.11 -17.58
N PHE A 789 -25.73 -23.09 -17.05
CA PHE A 789 -25.98 -22.41 -15.79
C PHE A 789 -25.25 -23.04 -14.60
N ASP A 790 -24.98 -24.36 -14.63
CA ASP A 790 -24.17 -25.05 -13.63
C ASP A 790 -22.73 -24.50 -13.56
N HIS A 791 -22.10 -24.26 -14.71
CA HIS A 791 -20.75 -23.67 -14.73
C HIS A 791 -20.78 -22.22 -14.22
N ALA A 792 -21.81 -21.44 -14.57
CA ALA A 792 -21.98 -20.10 -14.02
C ALA A 792 -22.11 -20.11 -12.48
N ILE A 793 -22.83 -21.10 -11.91
CA ILE A 793 -22.89 -21.31 -10.45
C ILE A 793 -21.49 -21.58 -9.89
N GLU A 794 -20.72 -22.45 -10.52
CA GLU A 794 -19.38 -22.83 -10.06
C GLU A 794 -18.44 -21.63 -10.01
N ILE A 795 -18.40 -20.84 -11.09
CA ILE A 795 -17.60 -19.62 -11.20
C ILE A 795 -18.01 -18.59 -10.14
N MET A 796 -19.31 -18.30 -10.02
CA MET A 796 -19.80 -17.32 -9.03
C MET A 796 -19.56 -17.79 -7.59
N THR A 797 -19.64 -19.09 -7.34
CA THR A 797 -19.30 -19.69 -6.03
C THR A 797 -17.83 -19.50 -5.71
N ALA A 798 -16.94 -19.81 -6.67
CA ALA A 798 -15.51 -19.60 -6.53
C ALA A 798 -15.16 -18.14 -6.24
N ALA A 799 -15.82 -17.20 -6.93
CA ALA A 799 -15.64 -15.77 -6.73
C ALA A 799 -16.02 -15.34 -5.30
N ASN A 800 -17.17 -15.79 -4.79
CA ASN A 800 -17.61 -15.49 -3.43
C ASN A 800 -16.67 -16.07 -2.36
N TYR A 801 -16.16 -17.30 -2.56
CA TYR A 801 -15.16 -17.88 -1.66
C TYR A 801 -13.87 -17.06 -1.63
N ALA A 802 -13.36 -16.64 -2.78
CA ALA A 802 -12.17 -15.81 -2.84
C ALA A 802 -12.36 -14.47 -2.09
N ALA A 803 -13.53 -13.83 -2.24
CA ALA A 803 -13.84 -12.62 -1.49
C ALA A 803 -13.88 -12.85 0.03
N GLN A 804 -14.50 -13.97 0.45
CA GLN A 804 -14.61 -14.36 1.85
C GLN A 804 -13.24 -14.65 2.49
N GLU A 805 -12.31 -15.25 1.74
CA GLU A 805 -10.95 -15.53 2.19
C GLU A 805 -10.12 -14.25 2.39
N VAL A 806 -10.29 -13.25 1.51
CA VAL A 806 -9.52 -12.00 1.56
C VAL A 806 -10.07 -11.02 2.60
N LEU A 807 -11.40 -10.91 2.71
CA LEU A 807 -12.07 -9.92 3.56
C LEU A 807 -12.45 -10.46 4.94
N GLY A 808 -12.35 -11.77 5.16
CA GLY A 808 -12.69 -12.40 6.42
C GLY A 808 -14.20 -12.41 6.70
N PRO A 809 -14.62 -12.79 7.92
CA PRO A 809 -16.02 -13.06 8.26
C PRO A 809 -16.97 -11.86 8.13
N GLU A 810 -16.43 -10.64 8.02
CA GLU A 810 -17.20 -9.42 7.75
C GLU A 810 -17.88 -9.47 6.37
N GLN A 811 -17.26 -10.12 5.37
CA GLN A 811 -17.81 -10.20 4.02
C GLN A 811 -19.19 -10.86 3.98
N ALA A 812 -19.35 -12.02 4.63
CA ALA A 812 -20.64 -12.70 4.71
C ALA A 812 -21.72 -11.90 5.47
N LYS A 813 -21.33 -11.01 6.39
CA LYS A 813 -22.25 -10.23 7.23
C LYS A 813 -22.67 -8.92 6.58
N GLU A 814 -21.71 -8.22 5.97
CA GLU A 814 -21.89 -6.85 5.49
C GLU A 814 -21.91 -6.75 3.96
N ASN A 815 -21.56 -7.81 3.22
CA ASN A 815 -21.48 -7.83 1.76
C ASN A 815 -20.62 -6.67 1.21
N LEU A 816 -19.37 -6.61 1.70
CA LEU A 816 -18.43 -5.51 1.49
C LEU A 816 -17.96 -5.43 0.03
N CYS A 817 -17.59 -6.57 -0.56
CA CYS A 817 -17.43 -6.72 -2.00
C CYS A 817 -18.71 -7.30 -2.60
N ARG A 818 -19.34 -6.57 -3.52
CA ARG A 818 -20.62 -6.99 -4.11
C ARG A 818 -20.43 -7.62 -5.48
N PHE A 819 -21.08 -8.75 -5.70
CA PHE A 819 -21.13 -9.41 -7.00
C PHE A 819 -22.38 -9.04 -7.78
N VAL A 820 -22.17 -8.75 -9.08
CA VAL A 820 -23.17 -8.58 -10.12
C VAL A 820 -23.12 -9.83 -10.99
N PHE A 821 -24.24 -10.54 -11.10
CA PHE A 821 -24.39 -11.57 -12.10
C PHE A 821 -24.89 -10.95 -13.40
N ARG A 822 -24.05 -10.98 -14.44
CA ARG A 822 -24.43 -10.56 -15.78
C ARG A 822 -24.94 -11.76 -16.57
N THR A 823 -26.07 -11.59 -17.26
CA THR A 823 -26.58 -12.59 -18.20
C THR A 823 -26.71 -12.02 -19.60
N ASP A 824 -26.23 -12.78 -20.58
CA ASP A 824 -26.31 -12.45 -22.01
C ASP A 824 -27.44 -13.20 -22.74
N ALA A 825 -28.30 -13.90 -21.98
CA ALA A 825 -29.31 -14.82 -22.50
C ALA A 825 -30.37 -14.17 -23.41
N LEU A 826 -30.66 -12.88 -23.22
CA LEU A 826 -31.64 -12.16 -24.05
C LEU A 826 -31.32 -12.26 -25.55
N SER A 827 -30.04 -12.18 -25.92
CA SER A 827 -29.59 -12.15 -27.32
C SER A 827 -28.77 -13.39 -27.73
N ALA A 828 -28.25 -14.17 -26.79
CA ALA A 828 -27.48 -15.38 -27.08
C ALA A 828 -28.25 -16.40 -27.93
N THR A 829 -27.64 -16.91 -29.00
CA THR A 829 -28.30 -17.78 -29.99
C THR A 829 -28.13 -19.26 -29.71
N ARG A 830 -27.12 -19.61 -28.91
CA ARG A 830 -26.74 -20.98 -28.61
C ARG A 830 -26.24 -21.10 -27.17
N ILE A 831 -26.26 -22.31 -26.65
CA ILE A 831 -25.76 -22.66 -25.31
C ILE A 831 -24.80 -23.85 -25.42
N VAL A 832 -23.75 -23.88 -24.61
CA VAL A 832 -22.83 -25.02 -24.50
C VAL A 832 -23.61 -26.28 -24.13
N TYR A 833 -23.36 -27.37 -24.85
CA TYR A 833 -23.94 -28.66 -24.52
C TYR A 833 -23.29 -29.24 -23.25
N SER A 834 -24.12 -29.67 -22.31
CA SER A 834 -23.75 -30.63 -21.28
C SER A 834 -24.88 -31.64 -21.10
N LYS A 835 -24.55 -32.83 -20.60
CA LYS A 835 -25.56 -33.86 -20.37
C LYS A 835 -26.64 -33.42 -19.36
N ALA A 836 -26.32 -32.48 -18.46
CA ALA A 836 -27.27 -31.98 -17.46
C ALA A 836 -28.43 -31.21 -18.08
N VAL A 837 -28.22 -30.51 -19.21
CA VAL A 837 -29.30 -29.72 -19.84
C VAL A 837 -30.38 -30.59 -20.48
N GLU A 838 -30.13 -31.88 -20.69
CA GLU A 838 -31.13 -32.84 -21.19
C GLU A 838 -32.20 -33.18 -20.13
N ASP A 839 -31.89 -32.99 -18.85
CA ASP A 839 -32.85 -33.22 -17.77
C ASP A 839 -33.99 -32.18 -17.86
N PRO A 840 -35.27 -32.60 -17.96
CA PRO A 840 -36.41 -31.67 -17.99
C PRO A 840 -36.51 -30.73 -16.79
N SER A 841 -35.87 -31.07 -15.66
CA SER A 841 -35.81 -30.24 -14.46
C SER A 841 -34.69 -29.19 -14.48
N HIS A 842 -33.73 -29.29 -15.41
CA HIS A 842 -32.67 -28.30 -15.56
C HIS A 842 -33.25 -26.95 -16.03
N ILE A 843 -32.77 -25.85 -15.45
CA ILE A 843 -33.33 -24.52 -15.67
C ILE A 843 -33.31 -24.08 -17.14
N ASP A 844 -32.25 -24.44 -17.87
CA ASP A 844 -32.07 -24.10 -19.28
C ASP A 844 -32.87 -25.00 -20.24
N HIS A 845 -33.36 -26.16 -19.80
CA HIS A 845 -33.94 -27.19 -20.68
C HIS A 845 -35.09 -26.66 -21.54
N LYS A 846 -35.98 -25.87 -20.93
CA LYS A 846 -37.19 -25.32 -21.59
C LYS A 846 -36.90 -24.24 -22.64
N TYR A 847 -35.68 -23.69 -22.63
CA TYR A 847 -35.24 -22.64 -23.55
C TYR A 847 -34.48 -23.19 -24.76
N ILE A 848 -34.16 -24.48 -24.76
CA ILE A 848 -33.50 -25.16 -25.87
C ILE A 848 -34.52 -25.49 -26.96
N ASP A 849 -34.14 -25.24 -28.22
CA ASP A 849 -34.86 -25.66 -29.41
C ASP A 849 -34.46 -27.09 -29.77
N TRP A 850 -35.11 -28.05 -29.11
CA TRP A 850 -34.85 -29.48 -29.28
C TRP A 850 -35.19 -29.98 -30.68
N ASP A 851 -36.12 -29.33 -31.40
CA ASP A 851 -36.47 -29.67 -32.77
C ASP A 851 -35.33 -29.32 -33.73
N ARG A 852 -34.65 -28.19 -33.49
CA ARG A 852 -33.47 -27.78 -34.25
C ARG A 852 -32.20 -28.52 -33.83
N GLY A 853 -32.11 -28.94 -32.56
CA GLY A 853 -31.05 -29.78 -32.02
C GLY A 853 -29.68 -29.08 -31.95
N PHE A 854 -28.62 -29.83 -32.28
CA PHE A 854 -27.22 -29.36 -32.21
C PHE A 854 -26.88 -28.33 -33.30
N CYS A 855 -25.99 -27.41 -32.96
CA CYS A 855 -25.28 -26.56 -33.92
C CYS A 855 -24.35 -27.42 -34.81
N PRO A 856 -23.97 -26.95 -36.01
CA PRO A 856 -23.13 -27.71 -36.95
C PRO A 856 -21.78 -28.19 -36.40
N ASP A 857 -21.26 -27.54 -35.36
CA ASP A 857 -20.00 -27.92 -34.71
C ASP A 857 -20.14 -29.01 -33.64
N GLY A 858 -21.37 -29.43 -33.33
CA GLY A 858 -21.70 -30.45 -32.32
C GLY A 858 -21.43 -30.05 -30.86
N ARG A 859 -21.03 -28.80 -30.60
CA ARG A 859 -20.64 -28.34 -29.24
C ARG A 859 -21.75 -27.56 -28.53
N TYR A 860 -22.68 -27.00 -29.29
CA TYR A 860 -23.73 -26.14 -28.77
C TYR A 860 -25.11 -26.62 -29.21
N LEU A 861 -26.12 -26.26 -28.43
CA LEU A 861 -27.54 -26.42 -28.77
C LEU A 861 -28.14 -25.06 -29.15
N TRP A 862 -29.12 -25.07 -30.06
CA TRP A 862 -29.86 -23.86 -30.42
C TRP A 862 -30.81 -23.45 -29.30
N LEU A 863 -30.88 -22.14 -29.03
CA LEU A 863 -31.87 -21.55 -28.12
C LEU A 863 -33.10 -21.09 -28.90
N LYS A 864 -34.28 -21.19 -28.30
CA LYS A 864 -35.53 -20.62 -28.83
C LYS A 864 -35.42 -19.10 -28.94
N LYS A 865 -35.95 -18.53 -30.03
CA LYS A 865 -35.82 -17.11 -30.37
C LYS A 865 -37.13 -16.35 -30.51
N ASP A 866 -38.22 -17.08 -30.52
CA ASP A 866 -39.57 -16.57 -30.61
C ASP A 866 -40.10 -16.07 -29.26
N THR A 867 -41.35 -15.62 -29.28
CA THR A 867 -42.08 -15.21 -28.08
C THR A 867 -42.58 -16.44 -27.35
N ASN A 868 -42.30 -16.52 -26.06
CA ASN A 868 -42.87 -17.54 -25.19
C ASN A 868 -44.39 -17.31 -25.06
N PRO A 869 -45.23 -18.24 -25.54
CA PRO A 869 -46.69 -18.07 -25.50
C PRO A 869 -47.26 -18.05 -24.08
N ALA A 870 -46.54 -18.57 -23.09
CA ALA A 870 -47.00 -18.59 -21.70
C ALA A 870 -46.88 -17.23 -21.00
N THR A 871 -45.93 -16.39 -21.42
CA THR A 871 -45.59 -15.11 -20.75
C THR A 871 -45.80 -13.90 -21.65
N GLY A 872 -45.80 -14.08 -22.98
CA GLY A 872 -45.76 -12.99 -23.96
C GLY A 872 -44.37 -12.34 -24.10
N ASN A 873 -43.37 -12.83 -23.36
CA ASN A 873 -41.99 -12.34 -23.42
C ASN A 873 -41.18 -13.10 -24.47
N PRO A 874 -40.08 -12.54 -25.01
CA PRO A 874 -39.08 -13.33 -25.71
C PRO A 874 -38.51 -14.44 -24.80
N TYR A 875 -38.29 -15.65 -25.32
CA TYR A 875 -37.71 -16.74 -24.52
C TYR A 875 -36.40 -16.35 -23.81
N GLY A 876 -35.55 -15.55 -24.45
CA GLY A 876 -34.30 -15.07 -23.86
C GLY A 876 -34.50 -14.13 -22.66
N LEU A 877 -35.61 -13.37 -22.60
CA LEU A 877 -35.95 -12.56 -21.43
C LEU A 877 -36.35 -13.45 -20.26
N ASP A 878 -37.21 -14.44 -20.50
CA ASP A 878 -37.60 -15.39 -19.46
C ASP A 878 -36.40 -16.19 -18.95
N GLN A 879 -35.48 -16.60 -19.82
CA GLN A 879 -34.25 -17.28 -19.43
C GLN A 879 -33.36 -16.38 -18.57
N SER A 880 -33.22 -15.11 -18.96
CA SER A 880 -32.45 -14.12 -18.18
C SER A 880 -33.03 -13.98 -16.78
N ILE A 881 -34.36 -13.87 -16.67
CA ILE A 881 -35.06 -13.76 -15.38
C ILE A 881 -34.83 -15.00 -14.51
N ASP A 882 -34.98 -16.19 -15.08
CA ASP A 882 -34.79 -17.46 -14.38
C ASP A 882 -33.35 -17.59 -13.85
N ARG A 883 -32.34 -17.42 -14.72
CA ARG A 883 -30.92 -17.50 -14.33
C ARG A 883 -30.56 -16.48 -13.25
N ALA A 884 -30.98 -15.22 -13.41
CA ALA A 884 -30.67 -14.15 -12.47
C ALA A 884 -31.34 -14.35 -11.10
N SER A 885 -32.62 -14.73 -11.08
CA SER A 885 -33.34 -15.03 -9.83
C SER A 885 -32.69 -16.18 -9.06
N GLU A 886 -32.26 -17.21 -9.77
CA GLU A 886 -31.63 -18.39 -9.18
C GLU A 886 -30.23 -18.08 -8.61
N MET A 887 -29.42 -17.23 -9.27
CA MET A 887 -28.15 -16.74 -8.70
C MET A 887 -28.34 -16.01 -7.37
N VAL A 888 -29.32 -15.11 -7.32
CA VAL A 888 -29.61 -14.31 -6.12
C VAL A 888 -30.19 -15.19 -5.01
N ARG A 889 -31.07 -16.14 -5.35
CA ARG A 889 -31.65 -17.10 -4.41
C ARG A 889 -30.57 -17.91 -3.69
N ARG A 890 -29.50 -18.29 -4.39
CA ARG A 890 -28.32 -18.99 -3.83
C ARG A 890 -27.39 -18.09 -3.03
N GLY A 891 -27.51 -16.77 -3.17
CA GLY A 891 -26.66 -15.79 -2.50
C GLY A 891 -25.30 -15.59 -3.11
N LEU A 892 -25.19 -15.89 -4.40
CA LEU A 892 -23.97 -15.70 -5.16
C LEU A 892 -23.87 -14.30 -5.78
N ALA A 893 -24.99 -13.59 -5.89
CA ALA A 893 -25.04 -12.21 -6.35
C ALA A 893 -26.05 -11.38 -5.55
N SER A 894 -25.78 -10.07 -5.45
CA SER A 894 -26.75 -9.10 -4.91
C SER A 894 -27.27 -8.14 -5.98
N PHE A 895 -26.55 -8.04 -7.10
CA PHE A 895 -26.93 -7.29 -8.27
C PHE A 895 -27.10 -8.22 -9.47
N VAL A 896 -28.00 -7.86 -10.37
CA VAL A 896 -28.24 -8.56 -11.63
C VAL A 896 -28.18 -7.58 -12.79
N TRP A 897 -27.57 -8.01 -13.88
CA TRP A 897 -27.45 -7.25 -15.11
C TRP A 897 -27.86 -8.16 -16.27
N MET A 898 -28.85 -7.75 -17.06
CA MET A 898 -29.14 -8.38 -18.34
C MET A 898 -28.67 -7.45 -19.45
N GLU A 899 -27.82 -7.95 -20.35
CA GLU A 899 -27.44 -7.17 -21.52
C GLU A 899 -28.60 -7.04 -22.50
N THR A 900 -28.80 -5.81 -22.99
CA THR A 900 -29.88 -5.50 -23.92
C THR A 900 -29.34 -5.06 -25.28
N PRO A 901 -30.02 -5.41 -26.38
CA PRO A 901 -29.64 -4.91 -27.71
C PRO A 901 -29.91 -3.42 -27.88
N ASP A 902 -30.89 -2.89 -27.14
CA ASP A 902 -31.35 -1.50 -27.22
C ASP A 902 -31.67 -0.93 -25.83
N ALA A 903 -31.75 0.41 -25.75
CA ALA A 903 -32.14 1.15 -24.55
C ALA A 903 -33.68 1.21 -24.39
N GLU A 904 -34.31 0.12 -23.92
CA GLU A 904 -35.77 0.05 -23.68
C GLU A 904 -36.08 -0.19 -22.19
N VAL A 905 -36.68 0.82 -21.54
CA VAL A 905 -37.01 0.79 -20.11
C VAL A 905 -37.98 -0.34 -19.76
N ARG A 906 -38.95 -0.66 -20.63
CA ARG A 906 -39.95 -1.70 -20.34
C ARG A 906 -39.34 -3.10 -20.28
N ILE A 907 -38.34 -3.39 -21.10
CA ILE A 907 -37.62 -4.67 -21.04
C ILE A 907 -36.81 -4.75 -19.74
N ALA A 908 -36.16 -3.65 -19.35
CA ALA A 908 -35.46 -3.57 -18.06
C ALA A 908 -36.42 -3.77 -16.87
N GLN A 909 -37.61 -3.15 -16.93
CA GLN A 909 -38.66 -3.30 -15.95
C GLN A 909 -39.13 -4.75 -15.84
N ALA A 910 -39.52 -5.36 -16.95
CA ALA A 910 -39.98 -6.74 -16.99
C ALA A 910 -38.91 -7.72 -16.45
N PHE A 911 -37.63 -7.47 -16.74
CA PHE A 911 -36.52 -8.26 -16.21
C PHE A 911 -36.43 -8.18 -14.68
N LEU A 912 -36.27 -6.99 -14.11
CA LEU A 912 -36.01 -6.85 -12.68
C LEU A 912 -37.25 -7.19 -11.82
N GLU A 913 -38.45 -6.81 -12.29
CA GLU A 913 -39.71 -7.21 -11.65
C GLU A 913 -39.89 -8.73 -11.71
N GLY A 914 -39.63 -9.35 -12.87
CA GLY A 914 -39.72 -10.80 -13.04
C GLY A 914 -38.73 -11.57 -12.15
N VAL A 915 -37.53 -11.03 -11.94
CA VAL A 915 -36.53 -11.60 -11.02
C VAL A 915 -37.02 -11.51 -9.58
N ASN A 916 -37.47 -10.33 -9.15
CA ASN A 916 -37.92 -10.10 -7.79
C ASN A 916 -39.24 -10.80 -7.46
N GLU A 917 -40.12 -11.03 -8.45
CA GLU A 917 -41.32 -11.87 -8.33
C GLU A 917 -40.97 -13.29 -7.88
N ARG A 918 -39.97 -13.90 -8.54
CA ARG A 918 -39.49 -15.25 -8.21
C ARG A 918 -38.82 -15.33 -6.84
N LEU A 919 -38.31 -14.20 -6.34
CA LEU A 919 -37.62 -14.10 -5.05
C LEU A 919 -38.56 -13.78 -3.87
N LYS A 920 -39.82 -13.40 -4.11
CA LYS A 920 -40.76 -12.91 -3.06
C LYS A 920 -40.80 -13.76 -1.78
N ASN A 921 -40.72 -15.08 -1.92
CA ASN A 921 -40.82 -16.02 -0.79
C ASN A 921 -39.47 -16.49 -0.22
N THR A 922 -38.36 -15.88 -0.65
CA THR A 922 -37.00 -16.32 -0.31
C THR A 922 -36.32 -15.44 0.75
N GLY A 923 -36.93 -14.31 1.10
CA GLY A 923 -36.32 -13.29 1.97
C GLY A 923 -35.17 -12.51 1.33
N ARG A 924 -34.99 -12.64 0.00
CA ARG A 924 -33.94 -11.98 -0.78
C ARG A 924 -34.57 -11.09 -1.85
N GLN A 925 -33.83 -10.07 -2.27
CA GLN A 925 -34.21 -9.16 -3.33
C GLN A 925 -32.97 -8.84 -4.18
N ALA A 926 -33.16 -8.81 -5.50
CA ALA A 926 -32.13 -8.42 -6.44
C ALA A 926 -32.19 -6.91 -6.68
N LEU A 927 -31.01 -6.28 -6.76
CA LEU A 927 -30.85 -4.92 -7.27
C LEU A 927 -30.40 -4.97 -8.74
N GLY A 928 -30.84 -4.03 -9.56
CA GLY A 928 -30.44 -3.97 -10.96
C GLY A 928 -29.14 -3.20 -11.17
N LEU A 929 -28.31 -3.69 -12.10
CA LEU A 929 -27.27 -2.89 -12.77
C LEU A 929 -27.66 -2.71 -14.25
N TYR A 930 -27.59 -1.49 -14.77
CA TYR A 930 -27.88 -1.20 -16.18
C TYR A 930 -26.68 -0.55 -16.89
N ASN A 931 -26.33 -1.07 -18.08
CA ASN A 931 -25.29 -0.53 -18.95
C ASN A 931 -25.88 0.48 -19.95
N PHE A 932 -25.57 1.76 -19.78
CA PHE A 932 -25.78 2.82 -20.75
C PHE A 932 -24.74 2.75 -21.87
N SER A 933 -24.85 1.68 -22.65
CA SER A 933 -23.85 1.36 -23.66
C SER A 933 -23.70 2.46 -24.71
N PRO A 934 -22.47 2.89 -25.02
CA PRO A 934 -22.18 3.71 -26.19
C PRO A 934 -22.47 3.00 -27.53
N SER A 935 -22.71 1.68 -27.51
CA SER A 935 -23.12 0.92 -28.70
C SER A 935 -24.56 1.22 -29.12
N PHE A 936 -25.37 1.84 -28.25
CA PHE A 936 -26.71 2.27 -28.61
C PHE A 936 -26.69 3.57 -29.42
N ILE A 937 -27.54 3.65 -30.44
CA ILE A 937 -27.88 4.93 -31.08
C ILE A 937 -29.07 5.53 -30.34
N TRP A 938 -28.77 6.18 -29.21
CA TRP A 938 -29.75 6.58 -28.19
C TRP A 938 -30.95 7.37 -28.72
N ASP A 939 -30.75 8.32 -29.63
CA ASP A 939 -31.80 9.17 -30.17
C ASP A 939 -32.64 8.47 -31.25
N LYS A 940 -31.99 7.71 -32.14
CA LYS A 940 -32.60 7.09 -33.31
C LYS A 940 -33.69 6.07 -32.94
N ASN A 941 -33.47 5.30 -31.88
CA ASN A 941 -34.39 4.24 -31.47
C ASN A 941 -35.71 4.77 -30.88
N TYR A 942 -35.70 5.94 -30.25
CA TYR A 942 -36.92 6.56 -29.72
C TYR A 942 -37.71 7.33 -30.78
N TYR A 943 -37.07 7.70 -31.89
CA TYR A 943 -37.64 8.62 -32.87
C TYR A 943 -38.97 8.14 -33.50
N PRO A 944 -39.15 6.86 -33.92
CA PRO A 944 -40.40 6.40 -34.51
C PRO A 944 -41.61 6.58 -33.58
N ASP A 945 -41.47 6.17 -32.32
CA ASP A 945 -42.54 6.30 -31.31
C ASP A 945 -42.74 7.75 -30.89
N ALA A 946 -41.66 8.52 -30.77
CA ALA A 946 -41.72 9.95 -30.48
C ALA A 946 -42.47 10.73 -31.57
N LYS A 947 -42.26 10.37 -32.84
CA LYS A 947 -42.96 10.96 -33.99
C LYS A 947 -44.46 10.69 -33.93
N LYS A 948 -44.86 9.49 -33.50
CA LYS A 948 -46.28 9.16 -33.32
C LYS A 948 -46.93 10.06 -32.26
N LEU A 949 -46.28 10.24 -31.11
CA LEU A 949 -46.78 11.14 -30.07
C LEU A 949 -46.78 12.62 -30.52
N ALA A 950 -45.74 13.06 -31.23
CA ALA A 950 -45.65 14.41 -31.77
C ALA A 950 -46.81 14.75 -32.72
N LEU A 951 -47.22 13.80 -33.57
CA LEU A 951 -48.39 13.95 -34.44
C LEU A 951 -49.68 14.07 -33.63
N GLN A 952 -49.85 13.23 -32.60
CA GLN A 952 -51.01 13.30 -31.71
C GLN A 952 -51.11 14.64 -30.97
N VAL A 953 -49.98 15.17 -30.50
CA VAL A 953 -49.90 16.51 -29.88
C VAL A 953 -50.31 17.59 -30.88
N ALA A 954 -49.83 17.50 -32.13
CA ALA A 954 -50.15 18.47 -33.17
C ALA A 954 -51.66 18.50 -33.46
N THR A 955 -52.27 17.32 -33.63
CA THR A 955 -53.72 17.17 -33.82
C THR A 955 -54.50 17.69 -32.62
N PHE A 956 -54.11 17.32 -31.39
CA PHE A 956 -54.78 17.80 -30.19
C PHE A 956 -54.77 19.33 -30.07
N ALA A 957 -53.61 19.95 -30.29
CA ALA A 957 -53.48 21.40 -30.22
C ALA A 957 -54.30 22.11 -31.31
N GLN A 958 -54.32 21.56 -32.53
CA GLN A 958 -55.13 22.05 -33.65
C GLN A 958 -56.62 22.06 -33.30
N ASP A 959 -57.13 20.92 -32.82
CA ASP A 959 -58.55 20.70 -32.66
C ASP A 959 -59.10 21.38 -31.39
N ASN A 960 -58.27 21.51 -30.34
CA ASN A 960 -58.76 21.86 -28.99
C ASN A 960 -58.16 23.13 -28.39
N LEU A 961 -56.99 23.60 -28.84
CA LEU A 961 -56.28 24.68 -28.14
C LEU A 961 -56.14 25.96 -28.99
N ILE A 962 -55.67 25.84 -30.23
CA ILE A 962 -55.17 26.99 -31.01
C ILE A 962 -56.25 28.04 -31.27
N SER A 963 -57.44 27.64 -31.71
CA SER A 963 -58.55 28.56 -31.99
C SER A 963 -59.07 29.25 -30.73
N ARG A 964 -59.13 28.52 -29.60
CA ARG A 964 -59.58 29.03 -28.29
C ARG A 964 -58.59 30.00 -27.67
N VAL A 965 -57.29 29.78 -27.86
CA VAL A 965 -56.25 30.76 -27.44
C VAL A 965 -56.32 32.00 -28.32
N GLN A 966 -56.47 31.85 -29.64
CA GLN A 966 -56.54 32.99 -30.58
C GLN A 966 -57.77 33.88 -30.37
N SER A 967 -58.91 33.30 -30.00
CA SER A 967 -60.13 34.05 -29.68
C SER A 967 -60.15 34.66 -28.27
N GLY A 968 -59.14 34.36 -27.45
CA GLY A 968 -59.08 34.76 -26.04
C GLY A 968 -60.01 33.97 -25.12
N ALA A 969 -60.64 32.89 -25.59
CA ALA A 969 -61.54 32.05 -24.79
C ALA A 969 -60.81 31.29 -23.67
N ILE A 970 -59.52 31.00 -23.85
CA ILE A 970 -58.64 30.50 -22.79
C ILE A 970 -57.31 31.26 -22.79
N SER A 971 -56.69 31.38 -21.61
CA SER A 971 -55.35 31.93 -21.49
C SER A 971 -54.30 30.95 -22.03
N HIS A 972 -53.11 31.46 -22.35
CA HIS A 972 -51.99 30.62 -22.75
C HIS A 972 -51.62 29.59 -21.67
N GLU A 973 -51.70 29.98 -20.40
CA GLU A 973 -51.44 29.12 -19.25
C GLU A 973 -52.46 27.97 -19.15
N GLN A 974 -53.75 28.26 -19.39
CA GLN A 974 -54.79 27.23 -19.45
C GLN A 974 -54.53 26.23 -20.59
N ALA A 975 -54.09 26.71 -21.77
CA ALA A 975 -53.75 25.82 -22.88
C ALA A 975 -52.56 24.90 -22.57
N MET A 976 -51.53 25.39 -21.85
CA MET A 976 -50.42 24.55 -21.39
C MET A 976 -50.87 23.50 -20.38
N SER A 977 -51.82 23.85 -19.49
CA SER A 977 -52.42 22.93 -18.53
C SER A 977 -53.20 21.80 -19.24
N GLU A 978 -54.04 22.14 -20.22
CA GLU A 978 -54.78 21.16 -21.02
C GLU A 978 -53.84 20.26 -21.85
N LEU A 979 -52.78 20.83 -22.46
CA LEU A 979 -51.77 20.05 -23.19
C LEU A 979 -51.02 19.09 -22.26
N LYS A 980 -50.69 19.52 -21.04
CA LYS A 980 -50.09 18.64 -20.03
C LYS A 980 -51.01 17.48 -19.68
N GLN A 981 -52.29 17.75 -19.43
CA GLN A 981 -53.28 16.71 -19.11
C GLN A 981 -53.43 15.69 -20.26
N PHE A 982 -53.36 16.17 -21.51
CA PHE A 982 -53.35 15.30 -22.68
C PHE A 982 -52.14 14.34 -22.67
N LEU A 983 -50.94 14.86 -22.41
CA LEU A 983 -49.71 14.08 -22.32
C LEU A 983 -49.71 13.11 -21.13
N ASP A 984 -50.29 13.50 -19.99
CA ASP A 984 -50.44 12.63 -18.81
C ASP A 984 -51.35 11.42 -19.09
N THR A 985 -52.30 11.58 -20.02
CA THR A 985 -53.28 10.56 -20.39
C THR A 985 -52.79 9.68 -21.54
N ASN A 986 -52.19 10.27 -22.57
CA ASN A 986 -51.86 9.61 -23.84
C ASN A 986 -50.37 9.30 -24.00
N GLY A 987 -49.51 9.89 -23.18
CA GLY A 987 -48.07 9.65 -23.18
C GLY A 987 -47.69 8.32 -22.53
N ASP A 988 -46.55 7.77 -22.92
CA ASP A 988 -45.96 6.61 -22.25
C ASP A 988 -45.37 7.01 -20.89
N LYS A 989 -46.06 6.61 -19.82
CA LYS A 989 -45.67 6.94 -18.44
C LYS A 989 -44.34 6.29 -18.05
N VAL A 990 -44.04 5.09 -18.53
CA VAL A 990 -42.79 4.36 -18.22
C VAL A 990 -41.60 5.09 -18.86
N ARG A 991 -41.78 5.63 -20.06
CA ARG A 991 -40.77 6.44 -20.76
C ARG A 991 -40.73 7.90 -20.32
N GLY A 992 -41.59 8.32 -19.39
CA GLY A 992 -41.57 9.65 -18.80
C GLY A 992 -42.29 10.74 -19.60
N ASP A 993 -43.19 10.38 -20.52
CA ASP A 993 -43.92 11.34 -21.34
C ASP A 993 -44.91 12.23 -20.54
N HIS A 994 -45.11 11.96 -19.25
CA HIS A 994 -45.90 12.79 -18.32
C HIS A 994 -45.04 13.85 -17.59
N LEU A 995 -43.73 13.88 -17.82
CA LEU A 995 -42.77 14.73 -17.09
C LEU A 995 -42.33 15.97 -17.87
N PHE A 996 -43.01 16.33 -18.96
CA PHE A 996 -42.65 17.51 -19.75
C PHE A 996 -42.63 18.78 -18.90
N THR A 997 -41.54 19.54 -19.06
CA THR A 997 -41.38 20.86 -18.43
C THR A 997 -42.28 21.87 -19.12
N THR A 998 -42.64 22.96 -18.43
CA THR A 998 -43.39 24.08 -19.02
C THR A 998 -42.74 24.59 -20.31
N GLN A 999 -41.41 24.73 -20.32
CA GLN A 999 -40.66 25.14 -21.51
C GLN A 999 -40.81 24.15 -22.68
N ASN A 1000 -40.77 22.84 -22.42
CA ASN A 1000 -40.97 21.86 -23.48
C ASN A 1000 -42.43 21.83 -23.95
N LEU A 1001 -43.41 22.03 -23.06
CA LEU A 1001 -44.82 22.16 -23.43
C LEU A 1001 -45.05 23.38 -24.34
N GLU A 1002 -44.46 24.53 -24.01
CA GLU A 1002 -44.51 25.75 -24.84
C GLU A 1002 -43.89 25.51 -26.21
N ARG A 1003 -42.74 24.83 -26.27
CA ARG A 1003 -42.08 24.49 -27.54
C ARG A 1003 -42.91 23.51 -28.36
N LEU A 1004 -43.47 22.47 -27.74
CA LEU A 1004 -44.37 21.52 -28.39
C LEU A 1004 -45.60 22.25 -28.96
N TYR A 1005 -46.22 23.12 -28.18
CA TYR A 1005 -47.36 23.93 -28.62
C TYR A 1005 -46.99 24.90 -29.76
N SER A 1006 -45.84 25.57 -29.68
CA SER A 1006 -45.35 26.45 -30.75
C SER A 1006 -45.13 25.68 -32.05
N HIS A 1007 -44.49 24.51 -32.00
CA HIS A 1007 -44.29 23.69 -33.19
C HIS A 1007 -45.62 23.08 -33.68
N ALA A 1008 -46.58 22.79 -32.80
CA ALA A 1008 -47.92 22.37 -33.20
C ALA A 1008 -48.68 23.49 -33.92
N MET A 1009 -48.55 24.74 -33.47
CA MET A 1009 -49.06 25.92 -34.18
C MET A 1009 -48.44 26.06 -35.57
N ASP A 1010 -47.13 25.89 -35.68
CA ASP A 1010 -46.44 25.93 -36.96
C ASP A 1010 -46.87 24.77 -37.87
N HIS A 1011 -47.10 23.57 -37.31
CA HIS A 1011 -47.65 22.44 -38.05
C HIS A 1011 -49.00 22.80 -38.67
N CYS A 1012 -49.91 23.41 -37.90
CA CYS A 1012 -51.21 23.89 -38.39
C CYS A 1012 -51.05 24.93 -39.51
N ARG A 1013 -50.10 25.87 -39.37
CA ARG A 1013 -49.82 26.87 -40.41
C ARG A 1013 -49.32 26.22 -41.69
N THR A 1014 -48.39 25.26 -41.59
CA THR A 1014 -47.87 24.53 -42.75
C THR A 1014 -48.93 23.66 -43.44
N ALA A 1015 -49.81 23.02 -42.68
CA ALA A 1015 -50.93 22.22 -43.20
C ALA A 1015 -52.01 23.08 -43.86
N ASN A 1016 -52.24 24.30 -43.35
CA ASN A 1016 -53.19 25.29 -43.90
C ASN A 1016 -52.59 26.18 -45.02
N GLY A 1017 -51.45 25.79 -45.62
CA GLY A 1017 -50.92 26.43 -46.84
C GLY A 1017 -49.84 27.50 -46.66
N TRP A 1018 -49.19 27.61 -45.49
CA TRP A 1018 -48.12 28.60 -45.28
C TRP A 1018 -46.75 28.19 -45.88
N SER A 1019 -46.61 26.97 -46.39
CA SER A 1019 -45.36 26.45 -46.99
C SER A 1019 -45.11 26.91 -48.43
N GLY A 1020 -45.74 27.99 -48.91
CA GLY A 1020 -45.70 28.40 -50.32
C GLY A 1020 -45.39 29.87 -50.63
N ASP A 1021 -45.28 30.78 -49.66
CA ASP A 1021 -45.15 32.22 -49.98
C ASP A 1021 -43.99 32.91 -49.25
N ILE A 1022 -42.76 32.48 -49.58
CA ILE A 1022 -41.50 33.14 -49.18
C ILE A 1022 -41.53 34.64 -49.51
N THR A 1023 -42.29 35.03 -50.56
CA THR A 1023 -42.53 36.42 -50.98
C THR A 1023 -43.23 37.24 -49.88
N LYS A 1024 -44.31 36.73 -49.27
CA LYS A 1024 -44.99 37.42 -48.15
C LYS A 1024 -44.14 37.52 -46.89
N ALA A 1025 -43.31 36.52 -46.60
CA ALA A 1025 -42.40 36.55 -45.46
C ALA A 1025 -41.29 37.61 -45.65
N ASN A 1026 -40.77 37.75 -46.87
CA ASN A 1026 -39.83 38.80 -47.24
C ASN A 1026 -40.47 40.20 -47.18
N ASP A 1027 -41.73 40.36 -47.60
CA ASP A 1027 -42.48 41.62 -47.47
C ASP A 1027 -42.69 42.02 -46.00
N LEU A 1028 -42.97 41.07 -45.11
CA LEU A 1028 -43.11 41.33 -43.66
C LEU A 1028 -41.78 41.72 -42.98
N ILE A 1029 -40.63 41.22 -43.46
CA ILE A 1029 -39.29 41.59 -43.00
C ILE A 1029 -38.92 43.04 -43.37
N SER A 1030 -39.56 43.59 -44.41
CA SER A 1030 -39.38 44.98 -44.85
C SER A 1030 -40.14 45.99 -43.97
N GLN A 1031 -41.14 45.53 -43.21
CA GLN A 1031 -41.89 46.35 -42.27
C GLN A 1031 -41.16 46.41 -40.92
N GLN A 1032 -41.09 47.59 -40.29
CA GLN A 1032 -40.31 47.86 -39.07
C GLN A 1032 -40.73 46.96 -37.89
N PHE A 1033 -40.10 45.79 -37.76
CA PHE A 1033 -40.15 44.97 -36.55
C PHE A 1033 -38.81 45.00 -35.82
N ALA A 1034 -38.88 44.79 -34.50
CA ALA A 1034 -37.71 44.72 -33.62
C ALA A 1034 -36.64 43.76 -34.18
N SER A 1035 -35.37 44.17 -34.09
CA SER A 1035 -34.20 43.51 -34.70
C SER A 1035 -34.12 42.00 -34.43
N ASN A 1036 -34.55 41.55 -33.25
CA ASN A 1036 -34.54 40.13 -32.87
C ASN A 1036 -35.59 39.27 -33.61
N LEU A 1037 -36.74 39.83 -33.96
CA LEU A 1037 -37.79 39.11 -34.69
C LEU A 1037 -37.41 38.97 -36.17
N LYS A 1038 -36.82 40.02 -36.74
CA LYS A 1038 -36.28 40.05 -38.09
C LYS A 1038 -35.20 38.99 -38.29
N PHE A 1039 -34.25 38.89 -37.37
CA PHE A 1039 -33.19 37.87 -37.42
C PHE A 1039 -33.74 36.43 -37.32
N ARG A 1040 -34.74 36.20 -36.46
CA ARG A 1040 -35.40 34.88 -36.34
C ARG A 1040 -36.13 34.47 -37.62
N LEU A 1041 -36.90 35.39 -38.21
CA LEU A 1041 -37.62 35.15 -39.47
C LEU A 1041 -36.66 34.90 -40.64
N GLN A 1042 -35.57 35.67 -40.75
CA GLN A 1042 -34.54 35.51 -41.78
C GLN A 1042 -33.91 34.11 -41.72
N ARG A 1043 -33.56 33.65 -40.52
CA ARG A 1043 -32.90 32.35 -40.30
C ARG A 1043 -33.83 31.17 -40.60
N GLU A 1044 -35.13 31.35 -40.38
CA GLU A 1044 -36.13 30.33 -40.67
C GLU A 1044 -36.45 30.24 -42.17
N ILE A 1045 -36.38 31.37 -42.90
CA ILE A 1045 -36.45 31.40 -44.37
C ILE A 1045 -35.24 30.67 -44.98
N GLU A 1046 -34.02 30.95 -44.50
CA GLU A 1046 -32.79 30.28 -44.96
C GLU A 1046 -32.83 28.76 -44.70
N ARG A 1047 -33.33 28.33 -43.55
CA ARG A 1047 -33.51 26.91 -43.21
C ARG A 1047 -34.57 26.22 -44.06
N THR A 1048 -35.63 26.94 -44.40
CA THR A 1048 -36.69 26.43 -45.28
C THR A 1048 -36.15 26.23 -46.71
N GLN A 1049 -35.26 27.11 -47.18
CA GLN A 1049 -34.59 26.99 -48.48
C GLN A 1049 -33.57 25.84 -48.57
N GLN A 1050 -33.04 25.33 -47.44
CA GLN A 1050 -32.01 24.28 -47.39
C GLN A 1050 -32.54 22.85 -47.13
N GLY A 1051 -33.85 22.64 -47.04
CA GLY A 1051 -34.41 21.29 -46.79
C GLY A 1051 -35.71 21.23 -45.97
N GLY A 1052 -36.29 22.38 -45.61
CA GLY A 1052 -37.63 22.47 -45.03
C GLY A 1052 -37.67 22.38 -43.50
N TYR A 1053 -38.23 23.40 -42.85
CA TYR A 1053 -38.62 23.33 -41.45
C TYR A 1053 -39.76 22.31 -41.28
N ASN A 1054 -39.53 21.25 -40.50
CA ASN A 1054 -40.51 20.20 -40.25
C ASN A 1054 -40.92 20.24 -38.76
N PRO A 1055 -42.08 20.85 -38.43
CA PRO A 1055 -42.49 21.01 -37.03
C PRO A 1055 -42.67 19.67 -36.30
N VAL A 1056 -43.10 18.62 -37.01
CA VAL A 1056 -43.25 17.27 -36.45
C VAL A 1056 -41.89 16.69 -36.08
N HIS A 1057 -40.86 16.90 -36.91
CA HIS A 1057 -39.49 16.49 -36.57
C HIS A 1057 -38.98 17.19 -35.31
N HIS A 1058 -39.20 18.50 -35.18
CA HIS A 1058 -38.80 19.26 -33.99
C HIS A 1058 -39.55 18.82 -32.73
N MET A 1059 -40.86 18.58 -32.82
CA MET A 1059 -41.64 17.99 -31.72
C MET A 1059 -41.13 16.59 -31.36
N SER A 1060 -40.82 15.76 -32.35
CA SER A 1060 -40.25 14.42 -32.13
C SER A 1060 -38.93 14.50 -31.35
N ASN A 1061 -38.03 15.42 -31.71
CA ASN A 1061 -36.77 15.61 -31.00
C ASN A 1061 -36.97 16.12 -29.55
N ILE A 1062 -38.02 16.91 -29.30
CA ILE A 1062 -38.38 17.31 -27.93
C ILE A 1062 -38.82 16.09 -27.11
N VAL A 1063 -39.67 15.22 -27.68
CA VAL A 1063 -40.11 13.97 -27.03
C VAL A 1063 -38.92 13.02 -26.80
N VAL A 1064 -38.05 12.81 -27.80
CA VAL A 1064 -36.84 11.99 -27.66
C VAL A 1064 -35.94 12.52 -26.55
N GLY A 1065 -35.65 13.83 -26.56
CA GLY A 1065 -34.82 14.46 -25.53
C GLY A 1065 -35.43 14.32 -24.12
N GLN A 1066 -36.76 14.40 -24.02
CA GLN A 1066 -37.48 14.19 -22.77
C GLN A 1066 -37.31 12.75 -22.24
N ARG A 1067 -37.49 11.75 -23.11
CA ARG A 1067 -37.34 10.33 -22.76
C ARG A 1067 -35.92 9.99 -22.32
N ILE A 1068 -34.91 10.45 -23.07
CA ILE A 1068 -33.49 10.25 -22.72
C ILE A 1068 -33.17 10.89 -21.36
N LYS A 1069 -33.64 12.12 -21.12
CA LYS A 1069 -33.43 12.83 -19.85
C LYS A 1069 -33.97 12.05 -18.64
N HIS A 1070 -35.09 11.34 -18.79
CA HIS A 1070 -35.74 10.61 -17.70
C HIS A 1070 -35.38 9.13 -17.60
N PHE A 1071 -34.66 8.58 -18.59
CA PHE A 1071 -34.29 7.16 -18.65
C PHE A 1071 -33.60 6.67 -17.37
N SER A 1072 -32.56 7.38 -16.91
CA SER A 1072 -31.85 7.10 -15.65
C SER A 1072 -32.81 7.05 -14.46
N SER A 1073 -33.63 8.09 -14.28
CA SER A 1073 -34.55 8.17 -13.14
C SER A 1073 -35.67 7.13 -13.19
N ALA A 1074 -36.07 6.68 -14.38
CA ALA A 1074 -37.07 5.62 -14.53
C ALA A 1074 -36.50 4.28 -14.06
N LEU A 1075 -35.27 3.97 -14.45
CA LEU A 1075 -34.56 2.77 -14.00
C LEU A 1075 -34.32 2.75 -12.48
N GLU A 1076 -33.96 3.90 -11.90
CA GLU A 1076 -33.80 4.05 -10.44
C GLU A 1076 -35.09 3.67 -9.70
N LYS A 1077 -36.25 4.16 -10.17
CA LYS A 1077 -37.57 3.83 -9.60
C LYS A 1077 -37.94 2.34 -9.71
N ILE A 1078 -37.42 1.66 -10.73
CA ILE A 1078 -37.64 0.22 -10.94
C ILE A 1078 -36.75 -0.62 -10.00
N GLY A 1079 -35.64 -0.07 -9.51
CA GLY A 1079 -34.68 -0.76 -8.63
C GLY A 1079 -33.32 -1.01 -9.25
N PHE A 1080 -32.99 -0.36 -10.38
CA PHE A 1080 -31.63 -0.35 -10.92
C PHE A 1080 -30.77 0.65 -10.14
N MET A 1081 -30.17 0.15 -9.05
CA MET A 1081 -29.40 0.94 -8.09
C MET A 1081 -27.92 1.09 -8.46
N ALA A 1082 -27.50 0.47 -9.57
CA ALA A 1082 -26.21 0.71 -10.20
C ALA A 1082 -26.40 1.03 -11.69
N GLN A 1083 -25.72 2.06 -12.19
CA GLN A 1083 -25.76 2.43 -13.61
C GLN A 1083 -24.36 2.66 -14.13
N LEU A 1084 -24.07 2.20 -15.34
CA LEU A 1084 -22.72 2.17 -15.88
C LEU A 1084 -22.70 2.71 -17.31
N ILE A 1085 -21.75 3.57 -17.66
CA ILE A 1085 -21.34 3.77 -19.06
C ILE A 1085 -20.00 3.06 -19.24
N THR A 1086 -19.98 2.05 -20.12
CA THR A 1086 -18.83 1.15 -20.28
C THR A 1086 -17.63 1.78 -20.98
N LEU A 1087 -17.83 2.52 -22.08
CA LEU A 1087 -16.74 3.02 -22.95
C LEU A 1087 -16.61 4.55 -23.05
N PRO A 1088 -16.87 5.34 -22.00
CA PRO A 1088 -16.93 6.79 -22.14
C PRO A 1088 -15.57 7.38 -22.51
N GLN A 1089 -14.48 6.94 -21.86
CA GLN A 1089 -13.14 7.47 -22.14
C GLN A 1089 -12.69 7.20 -23.58
N PHE A 1090 -12.94 6.00 -24.13
CA PHE A 1090 -12.52 5.66 -25.49
C PHE A 1090 -13.13 6.63 -26.51
N HIS A 1091 -14.44 6.88 -26.40
CA HIS A 1091 -15.15 7.77 -27.31
C HIS A 1091 -14.77 9.24 -27.10
N THR A 1092 -14.63 9.70 -25.85
CA THR A 1092 -14.28 11.10 -25.59
C THR A 1092 -12.84 11.43 -25.97
N GLU A 1093 -11.90 10.54 -25.70
CA GLU A 1093 -10.49 10.72 -26.04
C GLU A 1093 -10.30 10.74 -27.57
N ALA A 1094 -10.96 9.83 -28.30
CA ALA A 1094 -10.94 9.81 -29.75
C ALA A 1094 -11.59 11.06 -30.38
N GLU A 1095 -12.77 11.46 -29.90
CA GLU A 1095 -13.47 12.66 -30.41
C GLU A 1095 -12.65 13.92 -30.14
N ARG A 1096 -12.18 14.11 -28.90
CA ARG A 1096 -11.41 15.31 -28.51
C ARG A 1096 -10.07 15.38 -29.21
N GLY A 1097 -9.36 14.26 -29.32
CA GLY A 1097 -8.13 14.19 -30.11
C GLY A 1097 -8.35 14.61 -31.55
N TYR A 1098 -9.41 14.10 -32.20
CA TYR A 1098 -9.74 14.46 -33.57
C TYR A 1098 -10.17 15.93 -33.73
N SER A 1099 -11.09 16.42 -32.89
CA SER A 1099 -11.64 17.77 -33.02
C SER A 1099 -10.59 18.84 -32.72
N VAL A 1100 -9.75 18.64 -31.71
CA VAL A 1100 -8.63 19.56 -31.40
C VAL A 1100 -7.56 19.51 -32.50
N ALA A 1101 -7.17 18.32 -32.99
CA ALA A 1101 -6.19 18.22 -34.07
C ALA A 1101 -6.68 18.91 -35.36
N ARG A 1102 -7.97 18.73 -35.69
CA ARG A 1102 -8.60 19.39 -36.84
C ARG A 1102 -8.64 20.91 -36.66
N ALA A 1103 -9.05 21.40 -35.49
CA ALA A 1103 -9.07 22.83 -35.21
C ALA A 1103 -7.65 23.43 -35.26
N TYR A 1104 -6.66 22.74 -34.71
CA TYR A 1104 -5.26 23.16 -34.74
C TYR A 1104 -4.71 23.22 -36.18
N GLN A 1105 -5.06 22.24 -37.02
CA GLN A 1105 -4.68 22.24 -38.44
C GLN A 1105 -5.33 23.40 -39.22
N GLN A 1106 -6.55 23.80 -38.88
CA GLN A 1106 -7.32 24.83 -39.60
C GLN A 1106 -7.06 26.25 -39.13
N GLN A 1107 -6.82 26.43 -37.82
CA GLN A 1107 -6.80 27.73 -37.14
C GLN A 1107 -5.49 27.97 -36.37
N GLY A 1108 -4.55 27.02 -36.39
CA GLY A 1108 -3.33 27.09 -35.58
C GLY A 1108 -3.65 27.09 -34.09
N ILE A 1109 -2.92 27.88 -33.31
CA ILE A 1109 -3.08 27.94 -31.84
C ILE A 1109 -4.48 28.39 -31.41
N GLU A 1110 -5.20 29.18 -32.22
CA GLU A 1110 -6.58 29.59 -31.91
C GLU A 1110 -7.48 28.35 -31.74
N GLY A 1111 -7.29 27.32 -32.57
CA GLY A 1111 -8.05 26.08 -32.46
C GLY A 1111 -7.86 25.39 -31.11
N TYR A 1112 -6.63 25.36 -30.58
CA TYR A 1112 -6.37 24.82 -29.24
C TYR A 1112 -6.99 25.69 -28.13
N VAL A 1113 -6.82 27.01 -28.21
CA VAL A 1113 -7.33 27.95 -27.20
C VAL A 1113 -8.85 27.89 -27.10
N GLN A 1114 -9.56 27.85 -28.22
CA GLN A 1114 -11.03 27.83 -28.25
C GLN A 1114 -11.62 26.49 -27.80
N HIS A 1115 -10.96 25.37 -28.15
CA HIS A 1115 -11.49 24.03 -27.91
C HIS A 1115 -11.03 23.37 -26.60
N VAL A 1116 -9.92 23.83 -26.02
CA VAL A 1116 -9.33 23.28 -24.78
C VAL A 1116 -9.24 24.36 -23.71
N GLN A 1117 -8.33 25.33 -23.86
CA GLN A 1117 -7.97 26.24 -22.78
C GLN A 1117 -9.17 27.07 -22.27
N ARG A 1118 -9.90 27.74 -23.18
CA ARG A 1118 -11.10 28.50 -22.81
C ARG A 1118 -12.20 27.61 -22.26
N VAL A 1119 -12.30 26.35 -22.71
CA VAL A 1119 -13.30 25.42 -22.17
C VAL A 1119 -12.96 25.08 -20.73
N GLU A 1120 -11.69 24.79 -20.43
CA GLU A 1120 -11.21 24.49 -19.08
C GLU A 1120 -11.35 25.69 -18.13
N GLU A 1121 -11.12 26.93 -18.60
CA GLU A 1121 -11.33 28.16 -17.82
C GLU A 1121 -12.78 28.34 -17.33
N HIS A 1122 -13.77 27.76 -18.04
CA HIS A 1122 -15.19 27.84 -17.66
C HIS A 1122 -15.66 26.66 -16.81
N LEU A 1123 -14.78 25.70 -16.50
CA LEU A 1123 -15.12 24.61 -15.59
C LEU A 1123 -15.17 25.10 -14.13
N PRO A 1124 -15.96 24.47 -13.24
CA PRO A 1124 -16.10 24.90 -11.85
C PRO A 1124 -14.75 24.94 -11.13
N SER A 1125 -14.65 25.75 -10.07
CA SER A 1125 -13.41 25.94 -9.27
C SER A 1125 -12.78 24.66 -8.72
N GLY A 1126 -13.53 23.56 -8.64
CA GLY A 1126 -12.99 22.26 -8.26
C GLY A 1126 -12.17 21.57 -9.37
N TYR A 1127 -12.31 21.94 -10.64
CA TYR A 1127 -11.56 21.34 -11.74
C TYR A 1127 -10.09 21.77 -11.68
N THR A 1128 -9.20 20.85 -11.31
CA THR A 1128 -7.80 21.14 -11.03
C THR A 1128 -6.87 21.04 -12.23
N PHE A 1129 -7.32 20.49 -13.36
CA PHE A 1129 -6.44 20.12 -14.49
C PHE A 1129 -5.99 21.28 -15.37
N LEU A 1130 -6.68 22.42 -15.34
CA LEU A 1130 -6.22 23.66 -15.98
C LEU A 1130 -4.83 24.07 -15.43
N GLY A 1131 -4.67 23.98 -14.11
CA GLY A 1131 -3.38 24.02 -13.43
C GLY A 1131 -2.71 22.65 -13.46
N HIS A 1132 -2.24 22.22 -14.63
CA HIS A 1132 -1.70 20.89 -14.85
C HIS A 1132 -0.55 20.50 -13.90
N GLN A 1133 0.30 21.43 -13.43
CA GLN A 1133 1.33 21.17 -12.41
C GLN A 1133 0.68 20.88 -11.06
N LYS A 1134 -0.28 21.71 -10.66
CA LYS A 1134 -1.07 21.48 -9.44
C LYS A 1134 -1.80 20.14 -9.49
N ALA A 1135 -2.44 19.82 -10.61
CA ALA A 1135 -3.24 18.60 -10.79
C ALA A 1135 -2.41 17.32 -10.71
N VAL A 1136 -1.13 17.36 -11.06
CA VAL A 1136 -0.20 16.21 -10.92
C VAL A 1136 0.56 16.20 -9.60
N GLY A 1137 0.21 17.12 -8.69
CA GLY A 1137 0.71 17.09 -7.32
C GLY A 1137 1.98 17.89 -7.08
N THR A 1138 2.38 18.82 -7.96
CA THR A 1138 3.53 19.70 -7.71
C THR A 1138 3.38 20.46 -6.39
N GLY A 1139 2.16 20.86 -6.02
CA GLY A 1139 1.90 21.48 -4.71
C GLY A 1139 2.04 20.51 -3.53
N VAL A 1140 1.66 19.24 -3.71
CA VAL A 1140 1.87 18.19 -2.69
C VAL A 1140 3.35 17.88 -2.55
N GLU A 1141 4.07 17.77 -3.67
CA GLU A 1141 5.50 17.61 -3.71
C GLU A 1141 6.17 18.81 -3.04
N ALA A 1142 5.77 20.05 -3.39
CA ALA A 1142 6.27 21.28 -2.79
C ALA A 1142 5.97 21.33 -1.29
N GLN A 1143 4.78 20.96 -0.83
CA GLN A 1143 4.45 20.91 0.59
C GLN A 1143 5.19 19.79 1.32
N LEU A 1144 5.40 18.64 0.67
CA LEU A 1144 6.29 17.59 1.15
C LEU A 1144 7.72 18.14 1.26
N TYR A 1145 8.18 18.88 0.25
CA TYR A 1145 9.46 19.56 0.27
C TYR A 1145 9.48 20.59 1.40
N GLU A 1146 8.50 21.45 1.60
CA GLU A 1146 8.48 22.43 2.70
C GLU A 1146 8.46 21.76 4.09
N ASN A 1147 7.70 20.66 4.22
CA ASN A 1147 7.59 19.91 5.48
C ASN A 1147 8.87 19.13 5.80
N LEU A 1148 9.57 18.64 4.77
CA LEU A 1148 10.86 17.96 4.91
C LEU A 1148 12.02 18.97 4.95
N PHE A 1149 11.84 20.14 4.36
CA PHE A 1149 12.88 21.09 4.01
C PHE A 1149 12.45 22.53 4.28
N ALA A 1150 12.80 23.10 5.42
CA ALA A 1150 12.44 24.49 5.70
C ALA A 1150 13.16 25.49 4.78
N LYS A 1151 12.35 26.35 4.14
CA LYS A 1151 12.65 27.29 3.04
C LYS A 1151 12.68 26.71 1.61
N ALA A 1152 11.68 25.94 1.22
CA ALA A 1152 11.39 25.65 -0.19
C ALA A 1152 10.38 26.66 -0.80
N SER A 1153 10.56 27.97 -0.61
CA SER A 1153 9.56 28.97 -1.05
C SER A 1153 9.61 29.31 -2.56
N ALA A 1154 9.93 28.38 -3.45
CA ALA A 1154 10.21 28.71 -4.86
C ALA A 1154 9.46 27.89 -5.92
N ILE A 1155 9.04 26.64 -5.64
CA ILE A 1155 8.55 25.75 -6.72
C ILE A 1155 7.21 26.23 -7.30
N LEU A 1156 6.29 26.75 -6.47
CA LEU A 1156 5.04 27.38 -6.93
C LEU A 1156 5.17 28.90 -7.16
N HIS A 1157 6.19 29.54 -6.58
CA HIS A 1157 6.34 31.00 -6.66
C HIS A 1157 6.78 31.49 -8.05
N ASP A 1158 7.40 30.62 -8.87
CA ASP A 1158 7.80 30.93 -10.25
C ASP A 1158 7.01 30.14 -11.31
N SER A 1159 5.95 29.42 -10.93
CA SER A 1159 5.09 28.73 -11.89
C SER A 1159 4.31 29.75 -12.74
N THR A 1160 4.30 29.54 -14.06
CA THR A 1160 3.46 30.29 -15.01
C THR A 1160 1.97 30.13 -14.72
N GLU A 1161 1.58 29.20 -13.84
CA GLU A 1161 0.19 28.97 -13.45
C GLU A 1161 -0.44 30.11 -12.65
N LYS A 1162 0.34 31.06 -12.13
CA LYS A 1162 -0.22 32.28 -11.50
C LYS A 1162 -1.13 33.09 -12.43
N HIS A 1163 -1.07 32.84 -13.75
CA HIS A 1163 -1.89 33.50 -14.75
C HIS A 1163 -3.18 32.74 -15.13
N PHE A 1164 -3.41 31.53 -14.61
CA PHE A 1164 -4.63 30.74 -14.90
C PHE A 1164 -5.79 30.96 -13.90
N HIS A 1165 -5.59 31.74 -12.84
CA HIS A 1165 -6.55 31.95 -11.75
C HIS A 1165 -6.82 33.42 -11.44
#